data_AF-A0A925NWN8-F1
#
_entry.id   AF-A0A925NWN8-F1
#
_cell.length_a   1.000
_cell.length_b   1.000
_cell.length_c   1.000
_cell.angle_alpha   90.00
_cell.angle_beta   90.00
_cell.angle_gamma   90.00
#
_symmetry.space_group_name_H-M   'P 1'
#
loop_
_entity.id
_entity.type
_entity.pdbx_description
1 polymer ?
#
loop_
_entity_poly.entity_id
_entity_poly.type
_entity_poly.pdbx_seq_one_letter_code
_entity_poly.pdbx_strand_id
1 'polypeptide(L)'
;MSRVIVNKILFLCLCCLLIVNQTSGHGPSDIEFDHYTTKDGLSNGYINTIFQDSRGFTWVGTANGLNRFDGITFKNYYFNSKDSTSLPGSGVNAIVEDKLGNLWVMTNNGLCIYDREKDNFSRKLVLVNGKQYNDYFLYTCLIDREGYLWVSAANHEIFRFNIYNNPEIGDKVIHAEMFVIEENDVDDINKNNVFEMIEDKDGKIWVASFSKSLFFFDKDKNQFIPFEINHPEAQKFSNKRKGFFKDSAGDVFITIEYCGFLWWDKENDVLNLYKPSDSGDGPRGNVLFALAEDSNGLIWIGDRNSEGISIFNKKSGQFAYSQADKWNPYSLLSNKTNCIYRDREGAMWVGSIIGINKYSSGKSKFKRYFSNSSLPDKLNFNNTLCFAEGKDDVVWIGTDGGGINRLDRKTGKFSYFTHEDHNPNSLSSNAIISVCEDSEGVLWMGTFHGGLARMKDGKFSNYLPNRSNPYSISSRNVWYVFEDSKQNLWFGTLSNGLELFNRKKNQFYHYTFNEGDSTSLVNNSINTIYEDRKGHLYITTSHGVSILDLNAYDLSKASPKLAFRNLKYSESENSLSSNNIYCVREDHKGIIWFGTVASGLDRYNPVTGKFTNYSTNDGLPGNSITSILVDALNNLWLATDQGLVKFNPETKKMIVFDTKDGLQNKSLKSWALKTKDGEMFFGGPDGFNSFYPDALKHNLNPHKPPVFITGLKILNNQVATNQKINNRVILTNDIAETDELVLTHEENFFSFEFIALDYTAPEKNKYAYKLEGFDKDWIQCGTKREANYTHIDPGEYFFKVKASNNDGVWNEEGAAIKVIILSPWWETWWFRTMLALSILMLLITAHYIRIRRFRKHEILLKK
;
A
#
# COMPACT_ATOMS: atom_id res chain seq x y z
N MET A 1 -36.45 52.20 8.13
CA MET A 1 -35.36 51.27 8.50
C MET A 1 -35.73 49.83 8.09
N SER A 2 -36.17 49.58 6.84
CA SER A 2 -36.83 48.30 6.48
C SER A 2 -36.80 47.89 4.99
N ARG A 3 -35.84 48.37 4.19
CA ARG A 3 -35.61 47.83 2.82
C ARG A 3 -34.12 47.56 2.54
N VAL A 4 -33.24 48.39 3.09
CA VAL A 4 -31.78 48.22 2.94
C VAL A 4 -31.26 46.99 3.71
N ILE A 5 -31.84 46.69 4.88
CA ILE A 5 -31.45 45.50 5.67
C ILE A 5 -31.96 44.22 4.99
N VAL A 6 -33.18 44.24 4.46
CA VAL A 6 -33.74 43.08 3.73
C VAL A 6 -32.97 42.82 2.44
N ASN A 7 -32.58 43.85 1.69
CA ASN A 7 -31.75 43.68 0.49
C ASN A 7 -30.31 43.25 0.82
N LYS A 8 -29.74 43.67 1.97
CA LYS A 8 -28.43 43.16 2.43
C LYS A 8 -28.51 41.70 2.88
N ILE A 9 -29.60 41.28 3.53
CA ILE A 9 -29.83 39.88 3.92
C ILE A 9 -30.10 39.02 2.68
N LEU A 10 -30.89 39.50 1.70
CA LEU A 10 -31.09 38.77 0.45
C LEU A 10 -29.80 38.66 -0.38
N PHE A 11 -28.97 39.70 -0.40
CA PHE A 11 -27.67 39.67 -1.07
C PHE A 11 -26.67 38.77 -0.34
N LEU A 12 -26.66 38.77 0.99
CA LEU A 12 -25.88 37.80 1.78
C LEU A 12 -26.39 36.36 1.57
N CYS A 13 -27.71 36.13 1.50
CA CYS A 13 -28.26 34.81 1.21
C CYS A 13 -27.97 34.36 -0.22
N LEU A 14 -27.99 35.27 -1.22
CA LEU A 14 -27.58 34.95 -2.59
C LEU A 14 -26.07 34.66 -2.68
N CYS A 15 -25.23 35.41 -1.95
CA CYS A 15 -23.80 35.13 -1.85
C CYS A 15 -23.53 33.81 -1.10
N CYS A 16 -24.29 33.49 -0.05
CA CYS A 16 -24.19 32.19 0.62
C CYS A 16 -24.69 31.03 -0.25
N LEU A 17 -25.73 31.23 -1.08
CA LEU A 17 -26.19 30.23 -2.05
C LEU A 17 -25.22 30.05 -3.24
N LEU A 18 -24.45 31.08 -3.60
CA LEU A 18 -23.38 30.98 -4.60
C LEU A 18 -22.06 30.41 -4.03
N ILE A 19 -21.86 30.45 -2.70
CA ILE A 19 -20.70 29.85 -2.03
C ILE A 19 -20.93 28.37 -1.68
N VAL A 20 -22.18 27.90 -1.62
CA VAL A 20 -22.49 26.48 -1.33
C VAL A 20 -22.42 25.56 -2.57
N ASN A 21 -22.33 26.11 -3.79
CA ASN A 21 -22.20 25.31 -5.03
C ASN A 21 -20.81 25.36 -5.69
N GLN A 22 -19.77 25.79 -4.95
CA GLN A 22 -18.38 25.60 -5.36
C GLN A 22 -17.61 24.70 -4.38
N THR A 23 -18.23 23.60 -3.96
CA THR A 23 -17.42 22.38 -3.86
C THR A 23 -17.24 21.91 -5.29
N SER A 24 -16.16 22.34 -5.96
CA SER A 24 -15.63 21.52 -7.04
C SER A 24 -15.41 20.15 -6.41
N GLY A 25 -16.34 19.24 -6.66
CA GLY A 25 -16.23 17.84 -6.33
C GLY A 25 -15.05 17.31 -7.11
N HIS A 26 -13.84 17.55 -6.60
CA HIS A 26 -12.68 16.78 -6.98
C HIS A 26 -13.04 15.36 -6.58
N GLY A 27 -13.47 14.55 -7.56
CA GLY A 27 -13.31 13.11 -7.46
C GLY A 27 -11.86 12.79 -7.10
N PRO A 28 -11.58 11.62 -6.52
CA PRO A 28 -10.29 11.30 -5.90
C PRO A 28 -9.15 11.68 -6.86
N SER A 29 -8.46 12.79 -6.58
CA SER A 29 -7.61 13.44 -7.57
C SER A 29 -6.25 12.79 -7.72
N ASP A 30 -5.97 11.72 -6.97
CA ASP A 30 -4.70 10.98 -7.02
C ASP A 30 -4.96 9.50 -6.69
N ILE A 31 -5.48 8.75 -7.68
CA ILE A 31 -5.55 7.28 -7.60
C ILE A 31 -4.18 6.73 -8.02
N GLU A 32 -3.50 6.09 -7.07
CA GLU A 32 -2.23 5.41 -7.29
C GLU A 32 -2.45 3.90 -7.37
N PHE A 33 -1.89 3.27 -8.41
CA PHE A 33 -1.99 1.85 -8.64
C PHE A 33 -0.69 1.12 -8.34
N ASP A 34 -0.80 -0.06 -7.75
CA ASP A 34 0.22 -1.10 -7.86
C ASP A 34 0.10 -1.82 -9.19
N HIS A 35 1.24 -2.30 -9.68
CA HIS A 35 1.33 -2.96 -10.97
C HIS A 35 1.86 -4.38 -10.81
N TYR A 36 1.17 -5.32 -11.45
CA TYR A 36 1.63 -6.70 -11.59
C TYR A 36 1.63 -7.09 -13.06
N THR A 37 2.81 -7.45 -13.55
CA THR A 37 3.09 -7.76 -14.96
C THR A 37 3.76 -9.13 -15.06
N THR A 38 4.14 -9.53 -16.27
CA THR A 38 4.93 -10.76 -16.49
C THR A 38 6.29 -10.74 -15.79
N LYS A 39 6.83 -9.56 -15.46
CA LYS A 39 8.08 -9.43 -14.68
C LYS A 39 7.89 -9.86 -13.22
N ASP A 40 6.67 -9.77 -12.71
CA ASP A 40 6.30 -10.09 -11.33
C ASP A 40 5.85 -11.55 -11.18
N GLY A 41 5.83 -12.32 -12.28
CA GLY A 41 5.49 -13.75 -12.31
C GLY A 41 4.18 -14.08 -13.00
N LEU A 42 3.40 -13.08 -13.45
CA LEU A 42 2.16 -13.30 -14.18
C LEU A 42 2.38 -14.07 -15.50
N SER A 43 1.53 -15.03 -15.81
CA SER A 43 1.69 -15.93 -16.97
C SER A 43 1.60 -15.22 -18.33
N ASN A 44 0.79 -14.16 -18.44
CA ASN A 44 0.61 -13.36 -19.64
C ASN A 44 0.07 -11.97 -19.27
N GLY A 45 0.45 -10.92 -20.02
CA GLY A 45 0.00 -9.55 -19.74
C GLY A 45 -1.46 -9.26 -20.10
N TYR A 46 -2.07 -10.03 -20.99
CA TYR A 46 -3.46 -9.82 -21.40
C TYR A 46 -4.42 -10.44 -20.38
N ILE A 47 -5.00 -9.62 -19.51
CA ILE A 47 -5.92 -10.05 -18.46
C ILE A 47 -7.34 -10.16 -19.02
N ASN A 48 -7.98 -11.31 -18.82
CA ASN A 48 -9.38 -11.53 -19.22
C ASN A 48 -10.33 -11.40 -18.03
N THR A 49 -9.97 -11.99 -16.89
CA THR A 49 -10.84 -12.04 -15.70
C THR A 49 -10.01 -12.07 -14.43
N ILE A 50 -10.58 -11.54 -13.34
CA ILE A 50 -10.02 -11.54 -11.99
C ILE A 50 -11.13 -12.00 -11.06
N PHE A 51 -10.81 -12.87 -10.10
CA PHE A 51 -11.77 -13.43 -9.16
C PHE A 51 -11.09 -13.76 -7.83
N GLN A 52 -11.70 -13.45 -6.68
CA GLN A 52 -11.19 -13.87 -5.37
C GLN A 52 -12.05 -15.00 -4.78
N ASP A 53 -11.41 -16.10 -4.41
CA ASP A 53 -12.10 -17.27 -3.86
C ASP A 53 -12.52 -17.12 -2.38
N SER A 54 -13.32 -18.07 -1.90
CA SER A 54 -13.83 -18.17 -0.52
C SER A 54 -12.75 -18.10 0.55
N ARG A 55 -11.51 -18.46 0.22
CA ARG A 55 -10.36 -18.52 1.12
C ARG A 55 -9.50 -17.27 1.08
N GLY A 56 -9.76 -16.37 0.13
CA GLY A 56 -9.09 -15.09 -0.04
C GLY A 56 -8.05 -15.08 -1.14
N PHE A 57 -7.73 -16.20 -1.81
CA PHE A 57 -6.76 -16.19 -2.90
C PHE A 57 -7.34 -15.49 -4.13
N THR A 58 -6.52 -14.66 -4.77
CA THR A 58 -6.90 -13.99 -6.02
C THR A 58 -6.49 -14.86 -7.20
N TRP A 59 -7.43 -15.10 -8.11
CA TRP A 59 -7.25 -15.86 -9.33
C TRP A 59 -7.36 -14.95 -10.54
N VAL A 60 -6.38 -15.05 -11.44
CA VAL A 60 -6.29 -14.20 -12.63
C VAL A 60 -6.24 -15.08 -13.88
N GLY A 61 -7.30 -14.97 -14.68
CA GLY A 61 -7.38 -15.59 -15.99
C GLY A 61 -6.76 -14.69 -17.05
N THR A 62 -5.83 -15.23 -17.83
CA THR A 62 -5.12 -14.50 -18.89
C THR A 62 -5.34 -15.14 -20.26
N ALA A 63 -4.85 -14.48 -21.32
CA ALA A 63 -4.82 -15.08 -22.66
C ALA A 63 -3.97 -16.36 -22.76
N ASN A 64 -3.05 -16.60 -21.81
CA ASN A 64 -2.27 -17.83 -21.74
C ASN A 64 -1.95 -18.22 -20.29
N GLY A 65 -2.87 -18.95 -19.67
CA GLY A 65 -2.72 -19.53 -18.34
C GLY A 65 -3.63 -18.91 -17.29
N LEU A 66 -3.83 -19.67 -16.22
CA LEU A 66 -4.49 -19.26 -14.98
C LEU A 66 -3.40 -18.97 -13.93
N ASN A 67 -3.59 -17.93 -13.14
CA ASN A 67 -2.66 -17.54 -12.09
C ASN A 67 -3.37 -17.52 -10.75
N ARG A 68 -2.81 -18.17 -9.73
CA ARG A 68 -3.20 -18.00 -8.33
C ARG A 68 -2.22 -17.04 -7.66
N PHE A 69 -2.73 -15.99 -7.03
CA PHE A 69 -1.96 -14.93 -6.41
C PHE A 69 -2.23 -14.86 -4.92
N ASP A 70 -1.17 -14.98 -4.13
CA ASP A 70 -1.23 -14.98 -2.66
C ASP A 70 -0.95 -13.58 -2.04
N GLY A 71 -0.74 -12.56 -2.89
CA GLY A 71 -0.39 -11.20 -2.48
C GLY A 71 1.08 -10.85 -2.74
N ILE A 72 1.94 -11.86 -2.88
CA ILE A 72 3.38 -11.69 -3.10
C ILE A 72 3.85 -12.48 -4.32
N THR A 73 3.37 -13.70 -4.51
CA THR A 73 3.83 -14.62 -5.56
C THR A 73 2.67 -15.13 -6.41
N PHE A 74 2.96 -15.33 -7.70
CA PHE A 74 2.06 -15.98 -8.65
C PHE A 74 2.44 -17.45 -8.82
N LYS A 75 1.43 -18.32 -8.74
CA LYS A 75 1.51 -19.72 -9.16
C LYS A 75 0.74 -19.88 -10.46
N ASN A 76 1.43 -20.34 -11.50
CA ASN A 76 0.88 -20.36 -12.85
C ASN A 76 0.48 -21.78 -13.27
N TYR A 77 -0.68 -21.90 -13.88
CA TYR A 77 -1.20 -23.13 -14.45
C TYR A 77 -1.39 -22.96 -15.95
N TYR A 78 -0.88 -23.92 -16.72
CA TYR A 78 -0.90 -23.88 -18.19
C TYR A 78 -1.67 -25.05 -18.77
N PHE A 79 -2.15 -24.87 -20.00
CA PHE A 79 -2.65 -25.98 -20.80
C PHE A 79 -1.50 -26.88 -21.25
N ASN A 80 -1.67 -28.19 -21.06
CA ASN A 80 -0.82 -29.21 -21.64
C ASN A 80 -1.69 -30.28 -22.32
N SER A 81 -1.48 -30.46 -23.62
CA SER A 81 -2.24 -31.42 -24.41
C SER A 81 -1.98 -32.88 -24.03
N LYS A 82 -0.84 -33.17 -23.39
CA LYS A 82 -0.46 -34.53 -22.94
C LYS A 82 -0.85 -34.83 -21.49
N ASP A 83 -1.31 -33.84 -20.75
CA ASP A 83 -1.69 -33.99 -19.34
C ASP A 83 -3.16 -33.62 -19.14
N SER A 84 -4.00 -34.63 -18.93
CA SER A 84 -5.43 -34.46 -18.72
C SER A 84 -5.79 -33.77 -17.41
N THR A 85 -4.83 -33.60 -16.49
CA THR A 85 -5.00 -32.90 -15.21
C THR A 85 -4.59 -31.42 -15.28
N SER A 86 -4.14 -30.96 -16.45
CA SER A 86 -3.89 -29.54 -16.73
C SER A 86 -5.14 -28.83 -17.27
N LEU A 87 -5.09 -27.49 -17.38
CA LEU A 87 -6.17 -26.68 -17.96
C LEU A 87 -6.63 -27.25 -19.32
N PRO A 88 -7.91 -27.14 -19.70
CA PRO A 88 -8.40 -27.62 -21.00
C PRO A 88 -8.02 -26.72 -22.19
N GLY A 89 -7.65 -25.47 -21.94
CA GLY A 89 -7.29 -24.47 -22.95
C GLY A 89 -6.35 -23.40 -22.38
N SER A 90 -5.67 -22.66 -23.27
CA SER A 90 -4.69 -21.66 -22.86
C SER A 90 -5.33 -20.36 -22.38
N GLY A 91 -6.38 -19.88 -23.06
CA GLY A 91 -7.05 -18.63 -22.71
C GLY A 91 -8.11 -18.89 -21.65
N VAL A 92 -7.98 -18.26 -20.48
CA VAL A 92 -8.97 -18.35 -19.40
C VAL A 92 -9.94 -17.18 -19.54
N ASN A 93 -11.23 -17.46 -19.74
CA ASN A 93 -12.25 -16.46 -20.05
C ASN A 93 -13.07 -16.05 -18.82
N ALA A 94 -13.41 -16.99 -17.93
CA ALA A 94 -14.17 -16.73 -16.72
C ALA A 94 -13.79 -17.69 -15.59
N ILE A 95 -13.98 -17.22 -14.35
CA ILE A 95 -13.72 -17.97 -13.12
C ILE A 95 -14.89 -17.71 -12.18
N VAL A 96 -15.49 -18.78 -11.65
CA VAL A 96 -16.60 -18.72 -10.69
C VAL A 96 -16.41 -19.78 -9.61
N GLU A 97 -16.96 -19.56 -8.43
CA GLU A 97 -16.88 -20.50 -7.31
C GLU A 97 -18.28 -20.91 -6.88
N ASP A 98 -18.47 -22.22 -6.65
CA ASP A 98 -19.73 -22.75 -6.13
C ASP A 98 -19.82 -22.65 -4.59
N LYS A 99 -21.00 -22.90 -4.01
CA LYS A 99 -21.23 -22.86 -2.55
C LYS A 99 -20.46 -23.91 -1.74
N LEU A 100 -19.96 -24.98 -2.37
CA LEU A 100 -19.07 -25.96 -1.73
C LEU A 100 -17.61 -25.50 -1.81
N GLY A 101 -17.38 -24.36 -2.45
CA GLY A 101 -16.08 -23.77 -2.70
C GLY A 101 -15.43 -24.28 -3.97
N ASN A 102 -15.99 -25.17 -4.80
CA ASN A 102 -15.23 -25.63 -5.96
C ASN A 102 -15.04 -24.48 -6.96
N LEU A 103 -13.82 -24.30 -7.42
CA LEU A 103 -13.48 -23.25 -8.38
C LEU A 103 -13.62 -23.79 -9.80
N TRP A 104 -14.58 -23.24 -10.53
CA TRP A 104 -14.85 -23.54 -11.93
C TRP A 104 -14.08 -22.56 -12.82
N VAL A 105 -13.31 -23.11 -13.74
CA VAL A 105 -12.46 -22.35 -14.65
C VAL A 105 -12.90 -22.64 -16.07
N MET A 106 -13.32 -21.59 -16.77
CA MET A 106 -13.74 -21.66 -18.15
C MET A 106 -12.63 -21.13 -19.05
N THR A 107 -12.20 -21.97 -20.00
CA THR A 107 -11.20 -21.60 -21.01
C THR A 107 -11.83 -21.47 -22.39
N ASN A 108 -11.03 -21.04 -23.36
CA ASN A 108 -11.42 -21.02 -24.77
C ASN A 108 -11.72 -22.41 -25.36
N ASN A 109 -11.27 -23.50 -24.71
CA ASN A 109 -11.42 -24.89 -25.20
C ASN A 109 -12.11 -25.80 -24.16
N GLY A 110 -12.95 -25.24 -23.28
CA GLY A 110 -13.80 -26.02 -22.38
C GLY A 110 -13.77 -25.58 -20.92
N LEU A 111 -14.36 -26.42 -20.07
CA LEU A 111 -14.58 -26.15 -18.65
C LEU A 111 -13.79 -27.13 -17.78
N CYS A 112 -13.26 -26.68 -16.65
CA CYS A 112 -12.69 -27.56 -15.63
C CYS A 112 -13.00 -27.07 -14.22
N ILE A 113 -12.80 -27.97 -13.25
CA ILE A 113 -12.83 -27.67 -11.82
C ILE A 113 -11.42 -27.80 -11.28
N TYR A 114 -10.99 -26.85 -10.46
CA TYR A 114 -9.73 -26.95 -9.71
C TYR A 114 -9.90 -27.89 -8.51
N ASP A 115 -9.16 -29.00 -8.51
CA ASP A 115 -9.03 -29.92 -7.38
C ASP A 115 -7.96 -29.35 -6.44
N ARG A 116 -8.41 -28.79 -5.31
CA ARG A 116 -7.54 -28.14 -4.32
C ARG A 116 -6.64 -29.12 -3.59
N GLU A 117 -7.14 -30.31 -3.29
CA GLU A 117 -6.38 -31.32 -2.56
C GLU A 117 -5.17 -31.76 -3.39
N LYS A 118 -5.37 -31.96 -4.69
CA LYS A 118 -4.32 -32.44 -5.59
C LYS A 118 -3.57 -31.33 -6.34
N ASP A 119 -4.00 -30.08 -6.19
CA ASP A 119 -3.47 -28.90 -6.90
C ASP A 119 -3.45 -29.08 -8.44
N ASN A 120 -4.55 -29.60 -9.00
CA ASN A 120 -4.69 -29.84 -10.43
C ASN A 120 -6.13 -29.61 -10.92
N PHE A 121 -6.45 -30.01 -12.16
CA PHE A 121 -7.75 -29.75 -12.77
C PHE A 121 -8.46 -31.02 -13.22
N SER A 122 -9.76 -31.05 -12.97
CA SER A 122 -10.68 -32.04 -13.52
C SER A 122 -11.44 -31.42 -14.69
N ARG A 123 -11.04 -31.78 -15.93
CA ARG A 123 -11.72 -31.33 -17.15
C ARG A 123 -13.13 -31.91 -17.23
N LYS A 124 -14.10 -31.07 -17.58
CA LYS A 124 -15.52 -31.43 -17.69
C LYS A 124 -15.96 -31.42 -19.15
N LEU A 125 -16.62 -32.50 -19.56
CA LEU A 125 -17.26 -32.68 -20.85
C LEU A 125 -18.71 -32.26 -20.74
N VAL A 126 -19.12 -31.26 -21.48
CA VAL A 126 -20.52 -30.83 -21.53
C VAL A 126 -21.23 -31.64 -22.62
N LEU A 127 -22.32 -32.31 -22.24
CA LEU A 127 -23.24 -32.99 -23.15
C LEU A 127 -24.55 -32.21 -23.24
N VAL A 128 -24.99 -31.93 -24.47
CA VAL A 128 -26.30 -31.37 -24.75
C VAL A 128 -27.04 -32.33 -25.66
N ASN A 129 -28.22 -32.79 -25.26
CA ASN A 129 -29.02 -33.76 -26.02
C ASN A 129 -28.22 -34.99 -26.51
N GLY A 130 -27.28 -35.47 -25.69
CA GLY A 130 -26.41 -36.62 -26.00
C GLY A 130 -25.23 -36.33 -26.95
N LYS A 131 -24.99 -35.07 -27.34
CA LYS A 131 -23.82 -34.65 -28.14
C LYS A 131 -22.79 -33.92 -27.29
N GLN A 132 -21.52 -34.23 -27.53
CA GLN A 132 -20.37 -33.59 -26.88
C GLN A 132 -20.14 -32.17 -27.41
N TYR A 133 -20.00 -31.22 -26.48
CA TYR A 133 -19.96 -29.78 -26.74
C TYR A 133 -18.58 -29.18 -26.51
N ASN A 134 -17.52 -29.87 -26.95
CA ASN A 134 -16.13 -29.48 -26.68
C ASN A 134 -15.53 -28.48 -27.69
N ASP A 135 -16.18 -28.24 -28.83
CA ASP A 135 -15.59 -27.46 -29.95
C ASP A 135 -16.11 -26.02 -30.03
N TYR A 136 -16.90 -25.58 -29.06
CA TYR A 136 -17.47 -24.23 -29.06
C TYR A 136 -16.61 -23.25 -28.28
N PHE A 137 -16.49 -22.04 -28.83
CA PHE A 137 -15.87 -20.93 -28.11
C PHE A 137 -16.82 -20.47 -26.99
N LEU A 138 -16.38 -20.57 -25.74
CA LEU A 138 -17.14 -20.16 -24.56
C LEU A 138 -16.83 -18.70 -24.20
N TYR A 139 -17.86 -17.90 -23.90
CA TYR A 139 -17.69 -16.46 -23.69
C TYR A 139 -17.69 -16.05 -22.21
N THR A 140 -18.75 -16.37 -21.47
CA THR A 140 -18.91 -16.06 -20.04
C THR A 140 -19.63 -17.19 -19.31
N CYS A 141 -19.50 -17.21 -17.98
CA CYS A 141 -20.26 -18.11 -17.12
C CYS A 141 -20.65 -17.45 -15.79
N LEU A 142 -21.68 -17.99 -15.15
CA LEU A 142 -22.24 -17.51 -13.89
C LEU A 142 -22.79 -18.70 -13.09
N ILE A 143 -22.53 -18.76 -11.78
CA ILE A 143 -23.23 -19.65 -10.86
C ILE A 143 -24.30 -18.84 -10.14
N ASP A 144 -25.56 -19.28 -10.25
CA ASP A 144 -26.65 -18.62 -9.54
C ASP A 144 -26.81 -19.10 -8.10
N ARG A 145 -27.62 -18.36 -7.32
CA ARG A 145 -27.90 -18.71 -5.92
C ARG A 145 -28.63 -20.05 -5.75
N GLU A 146 -29.21 -20.63 -6.80
CA GLU A 146 -29.89 -21.93 -6.77
C GLU A 146 -28.93 -23.09 -7.05
N GLY A 147 -27.71 -22.78 -7.50
CA GLY A 147 -26.67 -23.76 -7.80
C GLY A 147 -26.67 -24.23 -9.24
N TYR A 148 -27.24 -23.47 -10.17
CA TYR A 148 -27.06 -23.73 -11.59
C TYR A 148 -25.83 -23.00 -12.12
N LEU A 149 -25.00 -23.71 -12.90
CA LEU A 149 -23.99 -23.07 -13.74
C LEU A 149 -24.62 -22.72 -15.08
N TRP A 150 -24.53 -21.45 -15.43
CA TRP A 150 -24.89 -20.89 -16.73
C TRP A 150 -23.62 -20.64 -17.54
N VAL A 151 -23.61 -21.08 -18.79
CA VAL A 151 -22.45 -20.94 -19.69
C VAL A 151 -22.92 -20.48 -21.06
N SER A 152 -22.41 -19.36 -21.57
CA SER A 152 -22.64 -18.96 -22.97
C SER A 152 -21.60 -19.53 -23.91
N ALA A 153 -22.05 -19.90 -25.12
CA ALA A 153 -21.21 -20.35 -26.21
C ALA A 153 -21.46 -19.57 -27.50
N ALA A 154 -20.64 -19.83 -28.51
CA ALA A 154 -20.89 -19.41 -29.89
C ALA A 154 -22.25 -19.92 -30.40
N ASN A 155 -22.77 -19.28 -31.45
CA ASN A 155 -24.09 -19.53 -32.04
C ASN A 155 -25.27 -19.21 -31.11
N HIS A 156 -25.08 -18.29 -30.15
CA HIS A 156 -26.18 -17.74 -29.32
C HIS A 156 -26.76 -18.71 -28.29
N GLU A 157 -26.00 -19.76 -27.99
CA GLU A 157 -26.42 -20.83 -27.11
C GLU A 157 -26.02 -20.53 -25.67
N ILE A 158 -26.93 -20.79 -24.75
CA ILE A 158 -26.71 -20.74 -23.30
C ILE A 158 -27.00 -22.11 -22.74
N PHE A 159 -26.02 -22.68 -22.05
CA PHE A 159 -26.14 -23.93 -21.32
C PHE A 159 -26.44 -23.66 -19.86
N ARG A 160 -27.36 -24.43 -19.29
CA ARG A 160 -27.65 -24.46 -17.86
C ARG A 160 -27.55 -25.89 -17.36
N PHE A 161 -26.88 -26.07 -16.23
CA PHE A 161 -26.94 -27.36 -15.53
C PHE A 161 -26.89 -27.16 -14.02
N ASN A 162 -27.59 -28.05 -13.30
CA ASN A 162 -27.61 -28.04 -11.83
C ASN A 162 -26.33 -28.68 -11.30
N ILE A 163 -25.60 -27.94 -10.47
CA ILE A 163 -24.37 -28.44 -9.85
C ILE A 163 -24.74 -29.51 -8.83
N TYR A 164 -25.60 -29.21 -7.84
CA TYR A 164 -25.78 -30.06 -6.64
C TYR A 164 -26.65 -31.30 -6.80
N ASN A 165 -27.60 -31.29 -7.73
CA ASN A 165 -28.55 -32.39 -7.92
C ASN A 165 -28.08 -33.41 -8.96
N ASN A 166 -26.87 -33.26 -9.51
CA ASN A 166 -26.33 -34.18 -10.48
C ASN A 166 -25.29 -35.10 -9.80
N PRO A 167 -25.55 -36.42 -9.66
CA PRO A 167 -24.56 -37.35 -9.12
C PRO A 167 -23.25 -37.37 -9.91
N GLU A 168 -23.25 -36.80 -11.12
CA GLU A 168 -22.13 -36.70 -12.06
C GLU A 168 -21.12 -35.56 -11.79
N ILE A 169 -21.22 -34.77 -10.70
CA ILE A 169 -20.14 -33.81 -10.37
C ILE A 169 -18.79 -34.54 -10.18
N GLY A 170 -18.83 -35.79 -9.70
CA GLY A 170 -17.67 -36.68 -9.65
C GLY A 170 -17.26 -37.24 -11.02
N ASP A 171 -18.19 -37.32 -11.97
CA ASP A 171 -17.98 -37.83 -13.32
C ASP A 171 -17.41 -36.75 -14.25
N LYS A 172 -16.77 -37.18 -15.34
CA LYS A 172 -16.19 -36.29 -16.35
C LYS A 172 -17.24 -35.64 -17.26
N VAL A 173 -18.51 -36.02 -17.13
CA VAL A 173 -19.59 -35.68 -18.06
C VAL A 173 -20.65 -34.87 -17.32
N ILE A 174 -21.20 -33.83 -17.97
CA ILE A 174 -22.25 -32.97 -17.41
C ILE A 174 -23.35 -32.83 -18.46
N HIS A 175 -24.58 -33.19 -18.09
CA HIS A 175 -25.76 -32.98 -18.92
C HIS A 175 -26.31 -31.55 -18.73
N ALA A 176 -26.48 -30.81 -19.83
CA ALA A 176 -26.97 -29.44 -19.80
C ALA A 176 -28.25 -29.25 -20.63
N GLU A 177 -29.10 -28.36 -20.12
CA GLU A 177 -30.20 -27.77 -20.88
C GLU A 177 -29.66 -26.64 -21.76
N MET A 178 -30.22 -26.47 -22.95
CA MET A 178 -29.81 -25.45 -23.90
C MET A 178 -30.95 -24.47 -24.13
N PHE A 179 -30.59 -23.18 -24.07
CA PHE A 179 -31.44 -22.05 -24.42
C PHE A 179 -30.79 -21.30 -25.58
N VAL A 180 -31.60 -20.69 -26.43
CA VAL A 180 -31.15 -19.85 -27.54
C VAL A 180 -31.79 -18.49 -27.39
N ILE A 181 -31.01 -17.42 -27.59
CA ILE A 181 -31.54 -16.07 -27.66
C ILE A 181 -31.73 -15.70 -29.13
N GLU A 182 -32.98 -15.71 -29.57
CA GLU A 182 -33.37 -15.30 -30.92
C GLU A 182 -34.10 -13.95 -30.88
N GLU A 183 -33.58 -12.97 -31.62
CA GLU A 183 -34.29 -11.74 -31.94
C GLU A 183 -34.38 -11.69 -33.47
N ASN A 184 -35.61 -11.72 -34.01
CA ASN A 184 -35.96 -12.00 -35.43
C ASN A 184 -35.42 -11.01 -36.47
N ASP A 185 -34.55 -10.07 -36.10
CA ASP A 185 -34.27 -8.83 -36.82
C ASP A 185 -32.76 -8.60 -37.05
N VAL A 186 -31.94 -9.64 -36.97
CA VAL A 186 -30.47 -9.53 -37.05
C VAL A 186 -29.89 -10.46 -38.13
N ASP A 187 -29.50 -9.87 -39.27
CA ASP A 187 -28.90 -10.55 -40.43
C ASP A 187 -27.51 -11.19 -40.19
N ASP A 188 -26.97 -11.13 -38.96
CA ASP A 188 -25.60 -11.52 -38.62
C ASP A 188 -25.55 -12.48 -37.43
N ILE A 189 -25.25 -13.75 -37.73
CA ILE A 189 -25.11 -14.89 -36.80
C ILE A 189 -24.04 -14.68 -35.72
N ASN A 190 -23.20 -13.64 -35.77
CA ASN A 190 -22.25 -13.35 -34.69
C ASN A 190 -22.79 -12.37 -33.64
N LYS A 191 -23.94 -11.72 -33.88
CA LYS A 191 -24.43 -10.61 -33.03
C LYS A 191 -25.25 -11.06 -31.81
N ASN A 192 -25.87 -12.23 -31.79
CA ASN A 192 -26.62 -12.67 -30.59
C ASN A 192 -25.76 -13.44 -29.56
N ASN A 193 -24.43 -13.48 -29.71
CA ASN A 193 -23.56 -14.12 -28.72
C ASN A 193 -23.65 -13.37 -27.39
N VAL A 194 -23.75 -14.12 -26.29
CA VAL A 194 -23.82 -13.56 -24.94
C VAL A 194 -22.42 -13.39 -24.39
N PHE A 195 -22.10 -12.16 -23.96
CA PHE A 195 -20.77 -11.82 -23.45
C PHE A 195 -20.75 -11.51 -21.96
N GLU A 196 -21.91 -11.27 -21.37
CA GLU A 196 -22.04 -10.92 -19.96
C GLU A 196 -23.32 -11.54 -19.39
N MET A 197 -23.19 -12.09 -18.18
CA MET A 197 -24.28 -12.64 -17.40
C MET A 197 -24.14 -12.15 -15.97
N ILE A 198 -25.23 -11.68 -15.37
CA ILE A 198 -25.27 -11.35 -13.94
C ILE A 198 -26.54 -11.87 -13.29
N GLU A 199 -26.46 -12.23 -12.02
CA GLU A 199 -27.63 -12.48 -11.19
C GLU A 199 -27.95 -11.23 -10.38
N ASP A 200 -29.20 -10.75 -10.44
CA ASP A 200 -29.63 -9.62 -9.62
C ASP A 200 -30.03 -10.06 -8.20
N LYS A 201 -30.23 -9.10 -7.28
CA LYS A 201 -30.64 -9.37 -5.88
C LYS A 201 -31.96 -10.16 -5.74
N ASP A 202 -32.83 -10.11 -6.74
CA ASP A 202 -34.12 -10.80 -6.76
C ASP A 202 -33.98 -12.24 -7.33
N GLY A 203 -32.78 -12.62 -7.79
CA GLY A 203 -32.46 -13.96 -8.28
C GLY A 203 -32.80 -14.15 -9.75
N LYS A 204 -32.94 -13.05 -10.50
CA LYS A 204 -33.17 -13.06 -11.94
C LYS A 204 -31.83 -12.97 -12.67
N ILE A 205 -31.66 -13.84 -13.65
CA ILE A 205 -30.44 -13.91 -14.48
C ILE A 205 -30.61 -12.96 -15.66
N TRP A 206 -29.71 -11.99 -15.77
CA TRP A 206 -29.65 -11.03 -16.86
C TRP A 206 -28.51 -11.37 -17.80
N VAL A 207 -28.74 -11.23 -19.10
CA VAL A 207 -27.74 -11.53 -20.13
C VAL A 207 -27.71 -10.43 -21.19
N ALA A 208 -26.51 -10.10 -21.65
CA ALA A 208 -26.27 -9.07 -22.64
C ALA A 208 -25.58 -9.63 -23.91
N SER A 209 -26.07 -9.22 -25.08
CA SER A 209 -25.51 -9.54 -26.41
C SER A 209 -25.47 -8.28 -27.30
N PHE A 210 -25.22 -8.41 -28.62
CA PHE A 210 -25.36 -7.28 -29.56
C PHE A 210 -26.81 -7.08 -30.05
N SER A 211 -27.75 -7.90 -29.58
CA SER A 211 -29.19 -7.75 -29.81
C SER A 211 -29.72 -6.39 -29.35
N LYS A 212 -30.88 -5.96 -29.83
CA LYS A 212 -31.50 -4.67 -29.47
C LYS A 212 -31.82 -4.59 -27.98
N SER A 213 -32.24 -5.71 -27.41
CA SER A 213 -32.70 -5.83 -26.04
C SER A 213 -31.61 -6.33 -25.08
N LEU A 214 -31.75 -6.05 -23.79
CA LEU A 214 -31.19 -6.94 -22.77
C LEU A 214 -32.14 -8.12 -22.58
N PHE A 215 -31.68 -9.25 -22.07
CA PHE A 215 -32.58 -10.37 -21.79
C PHE A 215 -32.51 -10.73 -20.31
N PHE A 216 -33.63 -11.16 -19.75
CA PHE A 216 -33.65 -11.78 -18.44
C PHE A 216 -34.34 -13.14 -18.49
N PHE A 217 -33.88 -14.06 -17.64
CA PHE A 217 -34.48 -15.37 -17.52
C PHE A 217 -35.76 -15.32 -16.69
N ASP A 218 -36.88 -15.70 -17.29
CA ASP A 218 -38.15 -15.87 -16.61
C ASP A 218 -38.28 -17.34 -16.17
N LYS A 219 -38.31 -17.54 -14.85
CA LYS A 219 -38.35 -18.88 -14.25
C LYS A 219 -39.67 -19.59 -14.52
N ASP A 220 -40.79 -18.86 -14.54
CA ASP A 220 -42.12 -19.43 -14.74
C ASP A 220 -42.31 -19.92 -16.18
N LYS A 221 -41.75 -19.18 -17.14
CA LYS A 221 -41.80 -19.52 -18.56
C LYS A 221 -40.62 -20.36 -19.05
N ASN A 222 -39.60 -20.54 -18.20
CA ASN A 222 -38.34 -21.22 -18.52
C ASN A 222 -37.72 -20.75 -19.85
N GLN A 223 -37.67 -19.43 -20.05
CA GLN A 223 -37.15 -18.81 -21.26
C GLN A 223 -36.58 -17.41 -20.99
N PHE A 224 -35.71 -16.93 -21.88
CA PHE A 224 -35.23 -15.55 -21.85
C PHE A 224 -36.28 -14.61 -22.45
N ILE A 225 -36.58 -13.52 -21.74
CA ILE A 225 -37.51 -12.48 -22.15
C ILE A 225 -36.72 -11.19 -22.47
N PRO A 226 -36.99 -10.53 -23.61
CA PRO A 226 -36.35 -9.27 -23.93
C PRO A 226 -36.82 -8.14 -22.99
N PHE A 227 -35.88 -7.27 -22.66
CA PHE A 227 -36.05 -6.01 -21.93
C PHE A 227 -35.54 -4.88 -22.84
N GLU A 228 -36.49 -4.10 -23.37
CA GLU A 228 -36.19 -3.00 -24.27
C GLU A 228 -35.64 -1.78 -23.52
N ILE A 229 -34.57 -1.18 -24.06
CA ILE A 229 -33.99 0.05 -23.52
C ILE A 229 -34.73 1.25 -24.14
N ASN A 230 -35.69 1.80 -23.40
CA ASN A 230 -36.54 2.90 -23.83
C ASN A 230 -35.85 4.27 -23.72
N HIS A 231 -34.83 4.50 -24.54
CA HIS A 231 -34.21 5.82 -24.70
C HIS A 231 -33.95 6.14 -26.19
N PRO A 232 -34.45 7.26 -26.73
CA PRO A 232 -34.38 7.55 -28.17
C PRO A 232 -32.96 7.53 -28.74
N GLU A 233 -31.98 7.99 -27.96
CA GLU A 233 -30.58 7.96 -28.38
C GLU A 233 -29.98 6.55 -28.28
N ALA A 234 -30.35 5.75 -27.28
CA ALA A 234 -29.84 4.39 -27.10
C ALA A 234 -30.34 3.47 -28.20
N GLN A 235 -31.57 3.67 -28.65
CA GLN A 235 -32.19 2.91 -29.74
C GLN A 235 -31.40 3.04 -31.07
N LYS A 236 -30.72 4.18 -31.30
CA LYS A 236 -29.84 4.37 -32.48
C LYS A 236 -28.61 3.45 -32.46
N PHE A 237 -28.19 3.01 -31.29
CA PHE A 237 -27.06 2.11 -31.06
C PHE A 237 -27.52 0.73 -30.57
N SER A 238 -28.78 0.37 -30.83
CA SER A 238 -29.39 -0.87 -30.36
C SER A 238 -28.66 -2.12 -30.86
N ASN A 239 -28.01 -2.09 -32.02
CA ASN A 239 -27.23 -3.21 -32.56
C ASN A 239 -25.76 -3.28 -32.07
N LYS A 240 -25.43 -2.49 -31.04
CA LYS A 240 -24.09 -2.42 -30.45
C LYS A 240 -24.01 -3.24 -29.17
N ARG A 241 -22.79 -3.62 -28.81
CA ARG A 241 -22.54 -4.41 -27.60
C ARG A 241 -22.96 -3.61 -26.38
N LYS A 242 -23.59 -4.31 -25.45
CA LYS A 242 -24.04 -3.77 -24.18
C LYS A 242 -23.16 -4.31 -23.05
N GLY A 243 -22.87 -3.47 -22.07
CA GLY A 243 -22.40 -3.87 -20.76
C GLY A 243 -23.51 -3.64 -19.74
N PHE A 244 -23.55 -4.46 -18.69
CA PHE A 244 -24.61 -4.42 -17.70
C PHE A 244 -24.08 -4.66 -16.29
N PHE A 245 -24.37 -3.74 -15.37
CA PHE A 245 -23.95 -3.83 -13.98
C PHE A 245 -25.06 -3.36 -13.06
N LYS A 246 -25.14 -3.98 -11.89
CA LYS A 246 -26.06 -3.59 -10.83
C LYS A 246 -25.25 -3.40 -9.55
N ASP A 247 -25.42 -2.26 -8.91
CA ASP A 247 -24.66 -1.96 -7.69
C ASP A 247 -25.33 -2.53 -6.42
N SER A 248 -24.70 -2.27 -5.27
CA SER A 248 -25.17 -2.70 -3.96
C SER A 248 -26.53 -2.09 -3.55
N ALA A 249 -26.89 -0.91 -4.06
CA ALA A 249 -28.21 -0.30 -3.84
C ALA A 249 -29.30 -0.94 -4.72
N GLY A 250 -28.89 -1.54 -5.83
CA GLY A 250 -29.74 -2.14 -6.84
C GLY A 250 -30.07 -1.21 -7.99
N ASP A 251 -29.33 -0.10 -8.15
CA ASP A 251 -29.34 0.74 -9.34
C ASP A 251 -28.74 -0.02 -10.51
N VAL A 252 -29.23 0.28 -11.71
CA VAL A 252 -28.84 -0.43 -12.93
C VAL A 252 -28.03 0.50 -13.83
N PHE A 253 -26.89 0.00 -14.28
CA PHE A 253 -25.96 0.69 -15.15
C PHE A 253 -25.82 -0.10 -16.44
N ILE A 254 -25.96 0.60 -17.57
CA ILE A 254 -25.90 0.02 -18.89
C ILE A 254 -24.89 0.80 -19.70
N THR A 255 -23.91 0.14 -20.29
CA THR A 255 -23.07 0.76 -21.31
C THR A 255 -23.53 0.30 -22.68
N ILE A 256 -23.50 1.19 -23.66
CA ILE A 256 -23.78 0.84 -25.05
C ILE A 256 -22.64 1.42 -25.89
N GLU A 257 -21.93 0.56 -26.61
CA GLU A 257 -20.80 0.96 -27.44
C GLU A 257 -21.22 2.06 -28.44
N TYR A 258 -20.39 3.12 -28.51
CA TYR A 258 -20.60 4.37 -29.24
C TYR A 258 -21.72 5.30 -28.73
N CYS A 259 -22.58 4.86 -27.81
CA CYS A 259 -23.64 5.70 -27.23
C CYS A 259 -23.18 6.39 -25.94
N GLY A 260 -22.59 5.62 -25.01
CA GLY A 260 -22.16 6.11 -23.70
C GLY A 260 -22.63 5.23 -22.53
N PHE A 261 -22.83 5.87 -21.39
CA PHE A 261 -23.19 5.25 -20.11
C PHE A 261 -24.59 5.67 -19.70
N LEU A 262 -25.45 4.70 -19.41
CA LEU A 262 -26.79 4.91 -18.93
C LEU A 262 -26.89 4.48 -17.48
N TRP A 263 -27.54 5.31 -16.67
CA TRP A 263 -27.91 4.99 -15.29
C TRP A 263 -29.43 5.05 -15.16
N TRP A 264 -30.02 3.90 -14.85
CA TRP A 264 -31.42 3.84 -14.47
C TRP A 264 -31.55 4.13 -12.99
N ASP A 265 -32.03 5.34 -12.69
CA ASP A 265 -32.45 5.73 -11.36
C ASP A 265 -33.81 5.08 -11.10
N LYS A 266 -33.79 4.01 -10.29
CA LYS A 266 -35.00 3.23 -10.00
C LYS A 266 -35.98 3.99 -9.09
N GLU A 267 -35.49 4.92 -8.27
CA GLU A 267 -36.37 5.69 -7.37
C GLU A 267 -37.28 6.62 -8.16
N ASN A 268 -36.71 7.26 -9.20
CA ASN A 268 -37.44 8.22 -10.03
C ASN A 268 -37.96 7.60 -11.34
N ASP A 269 -37.60 6.35 -11.63
CA ASP A 269 -37.85 5.64 -12.88
C ASP A 269 -37.37 6.42 -14.12
N VAL A 270 -36.19 7.03 -13.99
CA VAL A 270 -35.56 7.84 -15.06
C VAL A 270 -34.29 7.17 -15.55
N LEU A 271 -34.17 7.05 -16.86
CA LEU A 271 -32.97 6.55 -17.52
C LEU A 271 -32.10 7.73 -17.97
N ASN A 272 -31.04 8.02 -17.21
CA ASN A 272 -30.10 9.11 -17.47
C ASN A 272 -29.01 8.63 -18.44
N LEU A 273 -28.83 9.33 -19.57
CA LEU A 273 -27.76 9.06 -20.54
C LEU A 273 -26.61 10.07 -20.38
N TYR A 274 -25.40 9.55 -20.21
CA TYR A 274 -24.15 10.29 -20.20
C TYR A 274 -23.34 9.95 -21.45
N LYS A 275 -23.17 10.95 -22.32
CA LYS A 275 -22.40 10.82 -23.56
C LYS A 275 -20.89 10.94 -23.27
N PRO A 276 -20.03 10.38 -24.14
CA PRO A 276 -18.59 10.55 -24.01
C PRO A 276 -18.18 12.02 -23.91
N SER A 277 -17.37 12.37 -22.92
CA SER A 277 -16.96 13.75 -22.66
C SER A 277 -15.61 13.85 -21.95
N ASP A 278 -14.95 15.00 -22.13
CA ASP A 278 -13.71 15.39 -21.45
C ASP A 278 -13.95 16.40 -20.31
N SER A 279 -15.16 16.93 -20.16
CA SER A 279 -15.49 18.00 -19.20
C SER A 279 -16.04 17.55 -17.85
N GLY A 280 -16.00 16.24 -17.54
CA GLY A 280 -16.48 15.71 -16.26
C GLY A 280 -17.98 15.40 -16.20
N ASP A 281 -18.72 15.71 -17.27
CA ASP A 281 -20.17 15.49 -17.43
C ASP A 281 -20.51 14.17 -18.13
N GLY A 282 -19.51 13.34 -18.45
CA GLY A 282 -19.70 12.03 -19.05
C GLY A 282 -18.44 11.16 -18.97
N PRO A 283 -18.56 9.86 -19.29
CA PRO A 283 -17.40 8.97 -19.33
C PRO A 283 -16.42 9.39 -20.43
N ARG A 284 -15.13 9.11 -20.24
CA ARG A 284 -14.17 9.12 -21.34
C ARG A 284 -14.22 7.80 -22.11
N GLY A 285 -14.09 7.90 -23.42
CA GLY A 285 -14.17 6.75 -24.31
C GLY A 285 -15.59 6.38 -24.69
N ASN A 286 -15.69 5.49 -25.66
CA ASN A 286 -16.95 5.10 -26.27
C ASN A 286 -17.11 3.58 -26.38
N VAL A 287 -16.17 2.81 -25.84
CA VAL A 287 -16.20 1.35 -25.84
C VAL A 287 -16.05 0.84 -24.41
N LEU A 288 -17.06 1.18 -23.61
CA LEU A 288 -17.13 0.96 -22.17
C LEU A 288 -17.64 -0.45 -21.87
N PHE A 289 -16.84 -1.27 -21.17
CA PHE A 289 -17.20 -2.68 -20.91
C PHE A 289 -17.08 -3.12 -19.46
N ALA A 290 -16.03 -2.67 -18.77
CA ALA A 290 -15.75 -3.17 -17.44
C ALA A 290 -16.41 -2.26 -16.41
N LEU A 291 -17.31 -2.80 -15.60
CA LEU A 291 -18.08 -2.05 -14.61
C LEU A 291 -17.90 -2.71 -13.25
N ALA A 292 -17.60 -1.90 -12.23
CA ALA A 292 -17.57 -2.35 -10.85
C ALA A 292 -17.85 -1.20 -9.88
N GLU A 293 -18.47 -1.51 -8.75
CA GLU A 293 -18.69 -0.56 -7.65
C GLU A 293 -17.54 -0.67 -6.64
N ASP A 294 -16.96 0.45 -6.21
CA ASP A 294 -15.96 0.46 -5.14
C ASP A 294 -16.58 0.48 -3.73
N SER A 295 -15.75 0.46 -2.69
CA SER A 295 -16.21 0.46 -1.29
C SER A 295 -16.91 1.78 -0.86
N ASN A 296 -16.77 2.86 -1.64
CA ASN A 296 -17.43 4.14 -1.40
C ASN A 296 -18.71 4.32 -2.22
N GLY A 297 -19.09 3.33 -3.02
CA GLY A 297 -20.26 3.38 -3.90
C GLY A 297 -20.04 4.18 -5.19
N LEU A 298 -18.77 4.42 -5.58
CA LEU A 298 -18.45 4.99 -6.89
C LEU A 298 -18.41 3.88 -7.94
N ILE A 299 -18.84 4.20 -9.16
CA ILE A 299 -18.88 3.23 -10.26
C ILE A 299 -17.66 3.43 -11.15
N TRP A 300 -16.80 2.43 -11.21
CA TRP A 300 -15.62 2.39 -12.07
C TRP A 300 -16.00 1.81 -13.43
N ILE A 301 -15.62 2.52 -14.49
CA ILE A 301 -16.02 2.25 -15.86
C ILE A 301 -14.77 2.20 -16.73
N GLY A 302 -14.42 1.02 -17.22
CA GLY A 302 -13.25 0.79 -18.08
C GLY A 302 -13.58 0.92 -19.57
N ASP A 303 -12.75 1.67 -20.30
CA ASP A 303 -12.74 1.70 -21.76
C ASP A 303 -11.73 0.68 -22.31
N ARG A 304 -12.13 -0.09 -23.33
CA ARG A 304 -11.27 -1.14 -23.90
C ARG A 304 -10.34 -0.66 -25.02
N ASN A 305 -10.43 0.61 -25.41
CA ASN A 305 -9.71 1.14 -26.56
C ASN A 305 -8.51 2.03 -26.20
N SER A 306 -8.74 3.20 -25.61
CA SER A 306 -7.64 4.17 -25.45
C SER A 306 -7.84 5.18 -24.33
N GLU A 307 -8.95 5.13 -23.60
CA GLU A 307 -9.30 6.23 -22.71
C GLU A 307 -9.12 5.95 -21.21
N GLY A 308 -8.81 4.71 -20.81
CA GLY A 308 -8.50 4.35 -19.43
C GLY A 308 -9.75 4.03 -18.62
N ILE A 309 -9.90 4.71 -17.48
CA ILE A 309 -11.01 4.50 -16.54
C ILE A 309 -11.72 5.81 -16.28
N SER A 310 -13.05 5.76 -16.30
CA SER A 310 -13.94 6.81 -15.79
C SER A 310 -14.56 6.36 -14.47
N ILE A 311 -14.69 7.26 -13.51
CA ILE A 311 -15.23 6.99 -12.17
C ILE A 311 -16.43 7.90 -11.96
N PHE A 312 -17.60 7.30 -11.89
CA PHE A 312 -18.87 8.00 -11.77
C PHE A 312 -19.31 8.12 -10.31
N ASN A 313 -19.60 9.34 -9.88
CA ASN A 313 -20.21 9.62 -8.59
C ASN A 313 -21.71 9.89 -8.76
N LYS A 314 -22.53 8.92 -8.34
CA LYS A 314 -24.00 9.00 -8.43
C LYS A 314 -24.59 10.19 -7.69
N LYS A 315 -23.97 10.64 -6.59
CA LYS A 315 -24.48 11.76 -5.75
C LYS A 315 -24.31 13.11 -6.43
N SER A 316 -23.24 13.29 -7.22
CA SER A 316 -22.98 14.56 -7.92
C SER A 316 -23.30 14.49 -9.42
N GLY A 317 -23.46 13.30 -9.99
CA GLY A 317 -23.60 13.10 -11.43
C GLY A 317 -22.32 13.41 -12.23
N GLN A 318 -21.17 13.49 -11.55
CA GLN A 318 -19.89 13.87 -12.16
C GLN A 318 -18.96 12.68 -12.35
N PHE A 319 -18.05 12.81 -13.32
CA PHE A 319 -17.04 11.83 -13.66
C PHE A 319 -15.64 12.34 -13.30
N ALA A 320 -14.83 11.46 -12.73
CA ALA A 320 -13.39 11.61 -12.63
C ALA A 320 -12.71 10.60 -13.57
N TYR A 321 -11.45 10.85 -13.93
CA TYR A 321 -10.75 10.04 -14.93
C TYR A 321 -9.38 9.61 -14.43
N SER A 322 -8.97 8.40 -14.83
CA SER A 322 -7.61 7.89 -14.64
C SER A 322 -7.07 7.33 -15.95
N GLN A 323 -5.83 7.72 -16.28
CA GLN A 323 -5.16 7.38 -17.53
C GLN A 323 -3.69 7.03 -17.25
N ALA A 324 -3.09 6.32 -18.19
CA ALA A 324 -1.68 5.99 -18.23
C ALA A 324 -0.86 7.26 -18.51
N ASP A 325 0.07 7.56 -17.62
CA ASP A 325 1.04 8.64 -17.72
C ASP A 325 2.45 8.07 -17.66
N LYS A 326 3.23 8.30 -18.72
CA LYS A 326 4.60 7.81 -18.86
C LYS A 326 5.55 8.35 -17.79
N TRP A 327 5.20 9.47 -17.16
CA TRP A 327 6.02 10.13 -16.13
C TRP A 327 5.58 9.79 -14.71
N ASN A 328 4.38 9.20 -14.55
CA ASN A 328 3.87 8.77 -13.26
C ASN A 328 3.80 7.23 -13.21
N PRO A 329 4.75 6.56 -12.52
CA PRO A 329 4.79 5.10 -12.41
C PRO A 329 3.66 4.50 -11.57
N TYR A 330 2.80 5.32 -10.97
CA TYR A 330 1.62 4.91 -10.20
C TYR A 330 0.30 5.17 -10.96
N SER A 331 0.38 5.69 -12.18
CA SER A 331 -0.77 5.83 -13.09
C SER A 331 -1.15 4.48 -13.71
N LEU A 332 -2.17 4.41 -14.57
CA LEU A 332 -2.50 3.12 -15.23
C LEU A 332 -1.34 2.61 -16.10
N LEU A 333 -1.12 1.29 -16.10
CA LEU A 333 -0.20 0.63 -17.04
C LEU A 333 -0.57 0.91 -18.50
N SER A 334 -1.87 0.85 -18.79
CA SER A 334 -2.44 1.02 -20.13
C SER A 334 -3.83 1.61 -20.04
N ASN A 335 -4.20 2.42 -21.03
CA ASN A 335 -5.55 2.94 -21.18
C ASN A 335 -6.56 1.90 -21.72
N LYS A 336 -6.13 0.67 -21.98
CA LYS A 336 -6.98 -0.41 -22.46
C LYS A 336 -7.38 -1.32 -21.30
N THR A 337 -8.58 -1.11 -20.80
CA THR A 337 -9.17 -1.86 -19.68
C THR A 337 -10.02 -3.01 -20.20
N ASN A 338 -9.73 -4.23 -19.74
CA ASN A 338 -10.51 -5.43 -20.11
C ASN A 338 -11.50 -5.84 -19.03
N CYS A 339 -11.11 -5.78 -17.75
CA CYS A 339 -11.96 -6.14 -16.64
C CYS A 339 -11.66 -5.27 -15.41
N ILE A 340 -12.66 -5.11 -14.54
CA ILE A 340 -12.53 -4.45 -13.25
C ILE A 340 -13.21 -5.35 -12.22
N TYR A 341 -12.56 -5.57 -11.08
CA TYR A 341 -13.03 -6.44 -10.02
C TYR A 341 -12.77 -5.80 -8.65
N ARG A 342 -13.74 -5.85 -7.74
CA ARG A 342 -13.55 -5.45 -6.34
C ARG A 342 -13.33 -6.71 -5.50
N ASP A 343 -12.22 -6.77 -4.76
CA ASP A 343 -11.99 -7.84 -3.79
C ASP A 343 -12.81 -7.65 -2.50
N ARG A 344 -12.77 -8.63 -1.60
CA ARG A 344 -13.53 -8.61 -0.33
C ARG A 344 -13.04 -7.54 0.63
N GLU A 345 -11.77 -7.20 0.53
CA GLU A 345 -11.11 -6.14 1.30
C GLU A 345 -11.47 -4.74 0.77
N GLY A 346 -12.09 -4.65 -0.41
CA GLY A 346 -12.56 -3.42 -1.03
C GLY A 346 -11.57 -2.76 -1.99
N ALA A 347 -10.43 -3.42 -2.29
CA ALA A 347 -9.50 -2.96 -3.30
C ALA A 347 -10.04 -3.23 -4.71
N MET A 348 -9.73 -2.31 -5.63
CA MET A 348 -10.11 -2.37 -7.02
C MET A 348 -8.96 -2.95 -7.85
N TRP A 349 -9.26 -3.99 -8.61
CA TRP A 349 -8.34 -4.67 -9.52
C TRP A 349 -8.78 -4.39 -10.95
N VAL A 350 -7.88 -3.86 -11.76
CA VAL A 350 -8.12 -3.47 -13.14
C VAL A 350 -7.21 -4.30 -14.04
N GLY A 351 -7.79 -5.25 -14.76
CA GLY A 351 -7.09 -6.02 -15.77
C GLY A 351 -6.95 -5.23 -17.06
N SER A 352 -5.72 -5.14 -17.57
CA SER A 352 -5.39 -4.48 -18.85
C SER A 352 -4.82 -5.46 -19.86
N ILE A 353 -4.37 -4.95 -21.01
CA ILE A 353 -3.70 -5.76 -22.03
C ILE A 353 -2.22 -6.08 -21.72
N ILE A 354 -1.63 -5.46 -20.69
CA ILE A 354 -0.21 -5.64 -20.33
C ILE A 354 0.03 -5.99 -18.85
N GLY A 355 -1.03 -6.15 -18.06
CA GLY A 355 -0.94 -6.52 -16.66
C GLY A 355 -2.13 -6.04 -15.84
N ILE A 356 -1.97 -6.07 -14.53
CA ILE A 356 -2.97 -5.73 -13.54
C ILE A 356 -2.59 -4.40 -12.89
N ASN A 357 -3.56 -3.50 -12.75
CA ASN A 357 -3.47 -2.34 -11.89
C ASN A 357 -4.32 -2.60 -10.65
N LYS A 358 -3.79 -2.33 -9.46
CA LYS A 358 -4.53 -2.55 -8.22
C LYS A 358 -4.52 -1.29 -7.38
N TYR A 359 -5.70 -0.88 -6.93
CA TYR A 359 -5.92 0.27 -6.08
C TYR A 359 -6.54 -0.17 -4.77
N SER A 360 -5.89 0.13 -3.65
CA SER A 360 -6.43 -0.11 -2.31
C SER A 360 -6.72 1.23 -1.62
N SER A 361 -7.97 1.49 -1.28
CA SER A 361 -8.34 2.63 -0.45
C SER A 361 -7.64 2.54 0.91
N GLY A 362 -6.92 3.57 1.32
CA GLY A 362 -6.17 3.59 2.58
C GLY A 362 -4.69 3.20 2.48
N LYS A 363 -4.22 2.72 1.31
CA LYS A 363 -2.79 2.45 1.10
C LYS A 363 -1.95 3.72 1.16
N SER A 364 -2.38 4.76 0.47
CA SER A 364 -1.74 6.07 0.57
C SER A 364 -2.24 6.78 1.83
N LYS A 365 -1.43 6.71 2.89
CA LYS A 365 -1.70 7.36 4.18
C LYS A 365 -1.37 8.84 4.16
N PHE A 366 -0.63 9.29 3.16
CA PHE A 366 -0.06 10.62 3.06
C PHE A 366 -0.39 11.25 1.72
N LYS A 367 -0.95 12.46 1.73
CA LYS A 367 -1.14 13.21 0.49
C LYS A 367 0.23 13.56 -0.08
N ARG A 368 0.44 13.33 -1.37
CA ARG A 368 1.71 13.60 -2.06
C ARG A 368 1.58 14.77 -3.02
N TYR A 369 2.62 15.60 -3.08
CA TYR A 369 2.78 16.65 -4.07
C TYR A 369 4.10 16.44 -4.79
N PHE A 370 4.06 16.43 -6.12
CA PHE A 370 5.21 16.25 -6.99
C PHE A 370 5.10 17.20 -8.19
N SER A 371 6.22 17.43 -8.85
CA SER A 371 6.29 18.30 -10.00
C SER A 371 5.72 17.65 -11.25
N ASN A 372 4.90 18.39 -11.98
CA ASN A 372 4.41 17.98 -13.29
C ASN A 372 4.62 19.14 -14.28
N SER A 373 5.57 18.97 -15.19
CA SER A 373 5.92 19.98 -16.20
C SER A 373 4.79 20.28 -17.19
N SER A 374 3.78 19.41 -17.27
CA SER A 374 2.61 19.60 -18.14
C SER A 374 1.50 20.43 -17.49
N LEU A 375 1.58 20.71 -16.19
CA LEU A 375 0.55 21.42 -15.42
C LEU A 375 1.16 22.61 -14.66
N PRO A 376 0.88 23.86 -15.07
CA PRO A 376 1.49 25.05 -14.46
C PRO A 376 1.03 25.32 -13.02
N ASP A 377 -0.13 24.80 -12.62
CA ASP A 377 -0.71 24.97 -11.27
C ASP A 377 -0.21 23.90 -10.26
N LYS A 378 0.88 23.19 -10.56
CA LYS A 378 1.51 22.17 -9.70
C LYS A 378 2.89 22.63 -9.20
N LEU A 379 3.48 21.87 -8.26
CA LEU A 379 4.85 22.08 -7.80
C LEU A 379 5.80 22.15 -9.02
N ASN A 380 6.71 23.12 -9.08
CA ASN A 380 7.56 23.28 -10.26
C ASN A 380 8.81 22.38 -10.24
N PHE A 381 9.22 21.89 -9.06
CA PHE A 381 10.44 21.11 -8.89
C PHE A 381 10.31 20.14 -7.71
N ASN A 382 10.77 18.90 -7.88
CA ASN A 382 10.56 17.84 -6.89
C ASN A 382 11.40 18.02 -5.61
N ASN A 383 12.68 18.34 -5.73
CA ASN A 383 13.59 18.34 -4.58
C ASN A 383 13.23 19.47 -3.60
N THR A 384 12.47 19.12 -2.55
CA THR A 384 11.87 20.06 -1.61
C THR A 384 12.69 20.10 -0.32
N LEU A 385 13.17 21.29 0.05
CA LEU A 385 14.12 21.48 1.15
C LEU A 385 13.46 22.03 2.42
N CYS A 386 12.58 23.03 2.30
CA CYS A 386 11.98 23.71 3.46
C CYS A 386 10.54 24.14 3.23
N PHE A 387 9.87 24.45 4.34
CA PHE A 387 8.52 25.01 4.37
C PHE A 387 8.42 26.16 5.36
N ALA A 388 7.54 27.13 5.09
CA ALA A 388 7.05 28.08 6.08
C ALA A 388 5.54 28.27 5.92
N GLU A 389 4.84 28.33 7.05
CA GLU A 389 3.44 28.75 7.10
C GLU A 389 3.38 30.27 6.88
N GLY A 390 2.61 30.69 5.88
CA GLY A 390 2.35 32.09 5.61
C GLY A 390 0.97 32.54 6.08
N LYS A 391 0.64 33.81 5.83
CA LYS A 391 -0.71 34.34 6.07
C LYS A 391 -1.73 33.75 5.07
N ASP A 392 -3.01 33.81 5.43
CA ASP A 392 -4.15 33.43 4.57
C ASP A 392 -4.14 31.97 4.03
N ASP A 393 -3.74 31.00 4.87
CA ASP A 393 -3.65 29.57 4.53
C ASP A 393 -2.66 29.26 3.39
N VAL A 394 -1.59 30.05 3.30
CA VAL A 394 -0.49 29.84 2.36
C VAL A 394 0.60 28.99 3.01
N VAL A 395 1.21 28.10 2.22
CA VAL A 395 2.48 27.47 2.57
C VAL A 395 3.53 27.83 1.52
N TRP A 396 4.64 28.38 1.99
CA TRP A 396 5.83 28.66 1.20
C TRP A 396 6.73 27.43 1.20
N ILE A 397 7.23 27.05 0.04
CA ILE A 397 7.97 25.79 -0.17
C ILE A 397 9.26 26.11 -0.92
N GLY A 398 10.41 25.95 -0.25
CA GLY A 398 11.71 26.11 -0.87
C GLY A 398 12.20 24.83 -1.51
N THR A 399 12.78 24.94 -2.71
CA THR A 399 13.28 23.80 -3.49
C THR A 399 14.77 23.96 -3.81
N ASP A 400 15.41 22.86 -4.17
CA ASP A 400 16.79 22.84 -4.66
C ASP A 400 16.82 23.00 -6.20
N GLY A 401 16.72 24.23 -6.69
CA GLY A 401 16.83 24.55 -8.11
C GLY A 401 15.53 25.05 -8.77
N GLY A 402 14.37 24.87 -8.13
CA GLY A 402 13.08 25.42 -8.58
C GLY A 402 12.73 26.78 -7.97
N GLY A 403 13.53 27.31 -7.05
CA GLY A 403 13.23 28.54 -6.33
C GLY A 403 12.19 28.34 -5.22
N ILE A 404 11.33 29.35 -5.01
CA ILE A 404 10.31 29.35 -3.97
C ILE A 404 8.91 29.16 -4.58
N ASN A 405 8.19 28.16 -4.08
CA ASN A 405 6.80 27.89 -4.45
C ASN A 405 5.86 28.43 -3.36
N ARG A 406 4.67 28.83 -3.79
CA ARG A 406 3.55 29.28 -2.96
C ARG A 406 2.37 28.35 -3.23
N LEU A 407 1.98 27.60 -2.21
CA LEU A 407 0.77 26.78 -2.20
C LEU A 407 -0.37 27.52 -1.51
N ASP A 408 -1.44 27.79 -2.23
CA ASP A 408 -2.73 28.18 -1.64
C ASP A 408 -3.45 26.91 -1.17
N ARG A 409 -3.57 26.69 0.15
CA ARG A 409 -4.15 25.45 0.67
C ARG A 409 -5.67 25.35 0.45
N LYS A 410 -6.37 26.47 0.21
CA LYS A 410 -7.82 26.47 -0.04
C LYS A 410 -8.12 26.01 -1.45
N THR A 411 -7.37 26.52 -2.43
CA THR A 411 -7.59 26.18 -3.84
C THR A 411 -6.72 25.04 -4.33
N GLY A 412 -5.69 24.64 -3.58
CA GLY A 412 -4.69 23.65 -3.97
C GLY A 412 -3.77 24.09 -5.10
N LYS A 413 -3.73 25.39 -5.42
CA LYS A 413 -2.98 25.93 -6.57
C LYS A 413 -1.57 26.34 -6.17
N PHE A 414 -0.63 26.05 -7.06
CA PHE A 414 0.75 26.49 -6.94
C PHE A 414 1.03 27.72 -7.81
N SER A 415 1.93 28.55 -7.32
CA SER A 415 2.65 29.59 -8.07
C SER A 415 4.10 29.58 -7.60
N TYR A 416 5.05 30.06 -8.40
CA TYR A 416 6.46 30.00 -8.04
C TYR A 416 7.25 31.23 -8.50
N PHE A 417 8.37 31.47 -7.83
CA PHE A 417 9.31 32.55 -8.13
C PHE A 417 10.72 31.98 -8.26
N THR A 418 11.40 32.34 -9.35
CA THR A 418 12.76 31.88 -9.68
C THR A 418 13.73 33.05 -9.81
N HIS A 419 15.02 32.72 -9.84
CA HIS A 419 16.09 33.62 -10.22
C HIS A 419 15.97 33.99 -11.69
N GLU A 420 16.08 35.28 -11.99
CA GLU A 420 16.14 35.81 -13.34
C GLU A 420 17.46 36.56 -13.52
N ASP A 421 18.23 36.15 -14.52
CA ASP A 421 19.48 36.82 -14.87
C ASP A 421 19.22 38.31 -15.14
N HIS A 422 20.07 39.17 -14.56
CA HIS A 422 20.00 40.63 -14.70
C HIS A 422 18.75 41.33 -14.10
N ASN A 423 17.86 40.63 -13.41
CA ASN A 423 16.76 41.26 -12.67
C ASN A 423 17.07 41.33 -11.16
N PRO A 424 17.47 42.50 -10.61
CA PRO A 424 17.79 42.64 -9.19
C PRO A 424 16.58 42.51 -8.26
N ASN A 425 15.36 42.57 -8.80
CA ASN A 425 14.11 42.36 -8.07
C ASN A 425 13.62 40.90 -8.14
N SER A 426 14.47 39.96 -8.57
CA SER A 426 14.21 38.53 -8.53
C SER A 426 14.99 37.83 -7.40
N LEU A 427 14.72 36.55 -7.21
CA LEU A 427 15.44 35.68 -6.28
C LEU A 427 16.94 35.67 -6.61
N SER A 428 17.85 35.63 -5.63
CA SER A 428 19.30 35.61 -5.89
C SER A 428 19.86 34.23 -6.27
N SER A 429 19.14 33.16 -5.96
CA SER A 429 19.51 31.76 -6.25
C SER A 429 18.27 30.90 -6.16
N ASN A 430 18.16 29.88 -7.02
CA ASN A 430 17.04 28.94 -7.02
C ASN A 430 17.14 27.83 -5.96
N ALA A 431 18.26 27.75 -5.23
CA ALA A 431 18.44 26.79 -4.15
C ALA A 431 18.04 27.43 -2.82
N ILE A 432 16.77 27.25 -2.44
CA ILE A 432 16.18 27.80 -1.22
C ILE A 432 16.32 26.79 -0.10
N ILE A 433 17.26 27.07 0.80
CA ILE A 433 17.56 26.17 1.91
C ILE A 433 16.59 26.45 3.05
N SER A 434 16.45 27.66 3.58
CA SER A 434 15.49 27.94 4.65
C SER A 434 14.56 29.08 4.29
N VAL A 435 13.36 29.06 4.86
CA VAL A 435 12.34 30.10 4.66
C VAL A 435 11.61 30.39 5.98
N CYS A 436 11.32 31.67 6.21
CA CYS A 436 10.56 32.14 7.35
C CYS A 436 9.74 33.37 6.92
N GLU A 437 8.42 33.35 7.14
CA GLU A 437 7.60 34.57 7.05
C GLU A 437 7.57 35.20 8.45
N ASP A 438 8.03 36.44 8.54
CA ASP A 438 8.08 37.15 9.80
C ASP A 438 6.71 37.72 10.21
N SER A 439 6.64 38.21 11.45
CA SER A 439 5.46 38.83 12.04
C SER A 439 4.92 40.04 11.23
N GLU A 440 5.77 40.72 10.46
CA GLU A 440 5.40 41.82 9.56
C GLU A 440 4.86 41.33 8.19
N GLY A 441 4.90 40.03 7.91
CA GLY A 441 4.52 39.44 6.61
C GLY A 441 5.62 39.54 5.55
N VAL A 442 6.87 39.74 5.97
CA VAL A 442 8.04 39.73 5.09
C VAL A 442 8.60 38.32 5.03
N LEU A 443 8.80 37.81 3.82
CA LEU A 443 9.40 36.50 3.62
C LEU A 443 10.92 36.61 3.56
N TRP A 444 11.60 35.88 4.43
CA TRP A 444 13.05 35.79 4.50
C TRP A 444 13.50 34.40 4.06
N MET A 445 14.46 34.33 3.16
CA MET A 445 14.90 33.10 2.51
C MET A 445 16.42 32.98 2.57
N GLY A 446 16.90 31.97 3.28
CA GLY A 446 18.28 31.53 3.20
C GLY A 446 18.51 30.80 1.87
N THR A 447 19.56 31.16 1.15
CA THR A 447 19.90 30.54 -0.14
C THR A 447 21.29 29.92 -0.12
N PHE A 448 21.49 28.89 -0.95
CA PHE A 448 22.81 28.35 -1.21
C PHE A 448 23.53 29.20 -2.26
N HIS A 449 24.71 29.72 -1.93
CA HIS A 449 25.54 30.67 -2.70
C HIS A 449 24.94 32.04 -3.06
N GLY A 450 23.64 32.27 -2.84
CA GLY A 450 22.93 33.50 -3.18
C GLY A 450 22.79 34.53 -2.04
N GLY A 451 23.25 34.22 -0.82
CA GLY A 451 23.06 35.07 0.36
C GLY A 451 21.67 34.96 0.98
N LEU A 452 21.20 36.05 1.58
CA LEU A 452 19.85 36.15 2.17
C LEU A 452 18.94 36.91 1.21
N ALA A 453 17.87 36.27 0.75
CA ALA A 453 16.83 36.91 -0.02
C ALA A 453 15.69 37.35 0.90
N ARG A 454 15.09 38.50 0.61
CA ARG A 454 13.96 39.07 1.33
C ARG A 454 12.90 39.49 0.33
N MET A 455 11.67 39.06 0.52
CA MET A 455 10.52 39.42 -0.32
C MET A 455 9.45 40.14 0.50
N LYS A 456 9.01 41.30 0.02
CA LYS A 456 7.89 42.07 0.57
C LYS A 456 7.01 42.55 -0.58
N ASP A 457 5.71 42.28 -0.51
CA ASP A 457 4.73 42.67 -1.55
C ASP A 457 5.14 42.21 -2.96
N GLY A 458 5.72 41.01 -3.08
CA GLY A 458 6.20 40.43 -4.34
C GLY A 458 7.51 41.02 -4.88
N LYS A 459 8.14 41.97 -4.17
CA LYS A 459 9.44 42.55 -4.55
C LYS A 459 10.58 41.94 -3.76
N PHE A 460 11.63 41.50 -4.46
CA PHE A 460 12.82 40.92 -3.84
C PHE A 460 13.91 41.96 -3.56
N SER A 461 14.64 41.73 -2.48
CA SER A 461 15.86 42.43 -2.09
C SER A 461 16.85 41.41 -1.53
N ASN A 462 18.11 41.52 -1.90
CA ASN A 462 19.13 40.50 -1.60
C ASN A 462 20.25 41.10 -0.75
N TYR A 463 20.62 40.42 0.33
CA TYR A 463 21.73 40.77 1.21
C TYR A 463 22.92 39.86 0.91
N LEU A 464 24.04 40.49 0.53
CA LEU A 464 25.28 39.81 0.19
C LEU A 464 26.43 40.27 1.10
N PRO A 465 27.43 39.42 1.37
CA PRO A 465 28.59 39.81 2.16
C PRO A 465 29.39 40.94 1.52
N ASN A 466 29.77 41.91 2.34
CA ASN A 466 30.59 43.05 1.95
C ASN A 466 31.78 43.19 2.91
N ARG A 467 32.99 42.91 2.42
CA ARG A 467 34.23 42.98 3.21
C ARG A 467 34.52 44.36 3.81
N SER A 468 33.99 45.43 3.20
CA SER A 468 34.17 46.80 3.69
C SER A 468 33.13 47.22 4.72
N ASN A 469 32.08 46.42 4.94
CA ASN A 469 31.01 46.69 5.90
C ASN A 469 30.92 45.56 6.94
N PRO A 470 31.44 45.75 8.17
CA PRO A 470 31.41 44.75 9.23
C PRO A 470 29.99 44.46 9.79
N TYR A 471 28.98 45.19 9.31
CA TYR A 471 27.57 44.97 9.64
C TYR A 471 26.76 44.40 8.47
N SER A 472 27.43 43.95 7.41
CA SER A 472 26.79 43.19 6.33
C SER A 472 26.72 41.71 6.69
N ILE A 473 25.81 40.95 6.06
CA ILE A 473 25.72 39.50 6.28
C ILE A 473 27.09 38.83 6.04
N SER A 474 27.50 37.91 6.90
CA SER A 474 28.89 37.43 6.86
C SER A 474 29.14 36.37 5.78
N SER A 475 28.08 35.67 5.33
CA SER A 475 28.18 34.53 4.41
C SER A 475 27.15 34.59 3.27
N ARG A 476 27.52 33.96 2.14
CA ARG A 476 26.60 33.68 1.02
C ARG A 476 25.74 32.43 1.25
N ASN A 477 26.05 31.65 2.28
CA ASN A 477 25.38 30.40 2.61
C ASN A 477 24.63 30.56 3.93
N VAL A 478 23.41 31.08 3.82
CA VAL A 478 22.52 31.35 4.96
C VAL A 478 21.67 30.13 5.20
N TRP A 479 22.09 29.28 6.12
CA TRP A 479 21.57 27.93 6.29
C TRP A 479 20.20 27.89 6.94
N TYR A 480 19.97 28.73 7.95
CA TYR A 480 18.71 28.74 8.70
C TYR A 480 18.23 30.17 8.97
N VAL A 481 16.93 30.40 8.85
CA VAL A 481 16.27 31.68 9.17
C VAL A 481 15.22 31.43 10.23
N PHE A 482 15.21 32.26 11.28
CA PHE A 482 14.29 32.11 12.41
C PHE A 482 13.90 33.48 12.98
N GLU A 483 12.62 33.66 13.31
CA GLU A 483 12.14 34.79 14.12
C GLU A 483 11.79 34.28 15.52
N ASP A 484 12.34 34.93 16.55
CA ASP A 484 12.02 34.60 17.95
C ASP A 484 10.71 35.23 18.43
N SER A 485 10.23 34.82 19.60
CA SER A 485 9.01 35.32 20.24
C SER A 485 9.03 36.83 20.54
N LYS A 486 10.21 37.46 20.53
CA LYS A 486 10.45 38.89 20.71
C LYS A 486 10.64 39.62 19.37
N GLN A 487 10.33 38.98 18.24
CA GLN A 487 10.40 39.51 16.87
C GLN A 487 11.83 39.85 16.40
N ASN A 488 12.85 39.26 17.03
CA ASN A 488 14.21 39.37 16.52
C ASN A 488 14.46 38.30 15.45
N LEU A 489 15.18 38.70 14.40
CA LEU A 489 15.53 37.82 13.29
C LEU A 489 16.94 37.28 13.47
N TRP A 490 17.04 35.95 13.44
CA TRP A 490 18.26 35.18 13.59
C TRP A 490 18.58 34.42 12.30
N PHE A 491 19.85 34.45 11.93
CA PHE A 491 20.36 33.79 10.74
C PHE A 491 21.52 32.87 11.11
N GLY A 492 21.34 31.57 10.91
CA GLY A 492 22.42 30.59 11.01
C GLY A 492 23.14 30.49 9.68
N THR A 493 24.47 30.54 9.69
CA THR A 493 25.28 30.38 8.47
C THR A 493 25.97 29.01 8.45
N LEU A 494 26.34 28.55 7.25
CA LEU A 494 27.02 27.26 7.08
C LEU A 494 28.42 27.21 7.74
N SER A 495 29.11 28.35 7.87
CA SER A 495 30.52 28.39 8.29
C SER A 495 30.94 29.61 9.11
N ASN A 496 30.07 30.61 9.28
CA ASN A 496 30.43 31.92 9.85
C ASN A 496 29.67 32.25 11.14
N GLY A 497 29.01 31.26 11.74
CA GLY A 497 28.31 31.41 13.02
C GLY A 497 26.88 31.93 12.87
N LEU A 498 26.42 32.54 13.96
CA LEU A 498 25.06 33.05 14.15
C LEU A 498 25.03 34.55 13.93
N GLU A 499 23.99 35.05 13.27
CA GLU A 499 23.80 36.47 13.04
C GLU A 499 22.45 36.95 13.57
N LEU A 500 22.45 38.12 14.20
CA LEU A 500 21.25 38.82 14.68
C LEU A 500 21.03 40.06 13.82
N PHE A 501 19.84 40.19 13.22
CA PHE A 501 19.52 41.33 12.38
C PHE A 501 18.79 42.43 13.14
N ASN A 502 19.37 43.63 13.09
CA ASN A 502 18.74 44.83 13.60
C ASN A 502 17.91 45.50 12.50
N ARG A 503 16.58 45.30 12.55
CA ARG A 503 15.62 45.89 11.61
C ARG A 503 15.76 47.42 11.47
N LYS A 504 15.95 48.14 12.58
CA LYS A 504 16.01 49.62 12.61
C LYS A 504 17.24 50.19 11.92
N LYS A 505 18.40 49.55 12.09
CA LYS A 505 19.67 49.99 11.52
C LYS A 505 20.00 49.31 10.20
N ASN A 506 19.26 48.25 9.83
CA ASN A 506 19.57 47.38 8.70
C ASN A 506 21.00 46.82 8.78
N GLN A 507 21.36 46.30 9.95
CA GLN A 507 22.70 45.83 10.32
C GLN A 507 22.64 44.40 10.86
N PHE A 508 23.68 43.61 10.58
CA PHE A 508 23.88 42.26 11.11
C PHE A 508 24.93 42.28 12.22
N TYR A 509 24.63 41.64 13.36
CA TYR A 509 25.59 41.41 14.45
C TYR A 509 26.02 39.95 14.44
N HIS A 510 27.33 39.72 14.42
CA HIS A 510 27.92 38.40 14.23
C HIS A 510 28.39 37.78 15.55
N TYR A 511 28.04 36.53 15.78
CA TYR A 511 28.50 35.71 16.90
C TYR A 511 29.22 34.49 16.33
N THR A 512 30.46 34.26 16.76
CA THR A 512 31.31 33.16 16.28
C THR A 512 31.88 32.38 17.45
N PHE A 513 32.30 31.14 17.18
CA PHE A 513 33.09 30.32 18.07
C PHE A 513 34.44 30.99 18.34
N ASN A 514 34.83 30.99 19.61
CA ASN A 514 36.13 31.41 20.09
C ASN A 514 36.65 30.34 21.06
N GLU A 515 37.74 29.67 20.68
CA GLU A 515 38.35 28.59 21.46
C GLU A 515 38.74 29.03 22.89
N GLY A 516 39.12 30.30 23.07
CA GLY A 516 39.49 30.86 24.36
C GLY A 516 38.32 31.31 25.23
N ASP A 517 37.08 31.22 24.74
CA ASP A 517 35.87 31.67 25.45
C ASP A 517 34.82 30.56 25.49
N SER A 518 34.74 29.88 26.63
CA SER A 518 33.75 28.82 26.88
C SER A 518 32.29 29.27 26.80
N THR A 519 32.05 30.59 26.84
CA THR A 519 30.73 31.22 26.71
C THR A 519 30.42 31.70 25.29
N SER A 520 31.33 31.49 24.33
CA SER A 520 31.06 31.70 22.91
C SER A 520 30.26 30.53 22.30
N LEU A 521 29.82 30.69 21.05
CA LEU A 521 29.17 29.59 20.31
C LEU A 521 30.05 28.36 20.28
N VAL A 522 29.46 27.17 20.37
CA VAL A 522 30.20 25.91 20.33
C VAL A 522 30.90 25.64 18.98
N ASN A 523 30.34 26.17 17.89
CA ASN A 523 30.85 26.03 16.53
C ASN A 523 30.20 27.05 15.58
N ASN A 524 30.84 27.30 14.43
CA ASN A 524 30.35 28.26 13.43
C ASN A 524 29.40 27.66 12.38
N SER A 525 29.32 26.34 12.27
CA SER A 525 28.42 25.68 11.31
C SER A 525 27.06 25.43 11.95
N ILE A 526 26.12 26.33 11.68
CA ILE A 526 24.79 26.31 12.30
C ILE A 526 23.83 25.47 11.45
N ASN A 527 23.18 24.48 12.07
CA ASN A 527 22.22 23.61 11.41
C ASN A 527 20.78 24.09 11.58
N THR A 528 20.34 24.33 12.83
CA THR A 528 18.98 24.85 13.13
C THR A 528 19.00 25.77 14.36
N ILE A 529 17.95 26.56 14.47
CA ILE A 529 17.68 27.45 15.60
C ILE A 529 16.26 27.18 16.08
N TYR A 530 16.06 27.07 17.40
CA TYR A 530 14.74 26.81 17.98
C TYR A 530 14.61 27.48 19.34
N GLU A 531 13.46 28.07 19.60
CA GLU A 531 13.12 28.66 20.90
C GLU A 531 12.16 27.72 21.66
N ASP A 532 12.51 27.39 22.91
CA ASP A 532 11.60 26.67 23.81
C ASP A 532 10.55 27.61 24.44
N ARG A 533 9.52 27.05 25.08
CA ARG A 533 8.46 27.83 25.74
C ARG A 533 8.94 28.67 26.93
N LYS A 534 10.18 28.49 27.39
CA LYS A 534 10.80 29.26 28.49
C LYS A 534 11.67 30.41 27.97
N GLY A 535 11.84 30.55 26.65
CA GLY A 535 12.66 31.58 26.02
C GLY A 535 14.13 31.21 25.90
N HIS A 536 14.49 29.92 25.97
CA HIS A 536 15.83 29.47 25.64
C HIS A 536 15.93 29.20 24.13
N LEU A 537 16.91 29.84 23.50
CA LEU A 537 17.26 29.59 22.12
C LEU A 537 18.31 28.47 22.05
N TYR A 538 17.95 27.36 21.43
CA TYR A 538 18.81 26.23 21.11
C TYR A 538 19.36 26.39 19.70
N ILE A 539 20.68 26.48 19.58
CA ILE A 539 21.40 26.60 18.32
C ILE A 539 22.18 25.31 18.09
N THR A 540 21.70 24.48 17.16
CA THR A 540 22.35 23.20 16.83
C THR A 540 23.48 23.43 15.83
N THR A 541 24.57 22.70 15.98
CA THR A 541 25.76 22.84 15.14
C THR A 541 26.35 21.49 14.75
N SER A 542 27.37 21.50 13.89
CA SER A 542 28.12 20.28 13.57
C SER A 542 28.98 19.73 14.73
N HIS A 543 29.18 20.50 15.82
CA HIS A 543 30.06 20.12 16.95
C HIS A 543 29.41 20.29 18.35
N GLY A 544 28.07 20.27 18.43
CA GLY A 544 27.31 20.36 19.66
C GLY A 544 26.13 21.34 19.56
N VAL A 545 25.59 21.74 20.71
CA VAL A 545 24.47 22.69 20.81
C VAL A 545 24.86 23.85 21.69
N SER A 546 24.63 25.09 21.24
CA SER A 546 24.74 26.31 22.05
C SER A 546 23.35 26.72 22.54
N ILE A 547 23.24 27.14 23.80
CA ILE A 547 21.97 27.55 24.41
C ILE A 547 22.11 28.98 24.91
N LEU A 548 21.17 29.84 24.52
CA LEU A 548 21.07 31.24 24.94
C LEU A 548 19.75 31.47 25.69
N ASP A 549 19.80 32.09 26.86
CA ASP A 549 18.59 32.56 27.54
C ASP A 549 18.20 33.93 27.00
N LEU A 550 17.13 34.02 26.19
CA LEU A 550 16.68 35.28 25.60
C LEU A 550 16.13 36.24 26.66
N ASN A 551 15.73 35.76 27.84
CA ASN A 551 15.21 36.60 28.92
C ASN A 551 16.32 37.29 29.71
N ALA A 552 17.55 36.80 29.62
CA ALA A 552 18.72 37.42 30.25
C ALA A 552 19.22 38.68 29.52
N TYR A 553 18.75 38.95 28.29
CA TYR A 553 19.27 40.02 27.44
C TYR A 553 18.20 40.96 26.91
N ASP A 554 18.53 42.25 26.85
CA ASP A 554 17.79 43.26 26.10
C ASP A 554 18.47 43.47 24.74
N LEU A 555 17.95 42.78 23.71
CA LEU A 555 18.48 42.79 22.36
C LEU A 555 18.16 44.07 21.57
N SER A 556 17.39 45.00 22.15
CA SER A 556 17.13 46.30 21.55
C SER A 556 18.35 47.23 21.59
N LYS A 557 19.32 46.94 22.47
CA LYS A 557 20.58 47.68 22.61
C LYS A 557 21.51 47.41 21.42
N ALA A 558 22.33 48.39 21.07
CA ALA A 558 23.31 48.25 19.98
C ALA A 558 24.41 47.23 20.37
N SER A 559 24.56 46.16 19.58
CA SER A 559 25.58 45.11 19.72
C SER A 559 25.58 44.38 21.08
N PRO A 560 24.55 43.56 21.39
CA PRO A 560 24.50 42.85 22.66
C PRO A 560 25.60 41.77 22.72
N LYS A 561 26.38 41.75 23.80
CA LYS A 561 27.34 40.66 24.07
C LYS A 561 26.60 39.49 24.69
N LEU A 562 26.50 38.39 23.95
CA LEU A 562 25.75 37.19 24.35
C LEU A 562 26.70 36.15 24.95
N ALA A 563 26.21 35.40 25.95
CA ALA A 563 26.90 34.26 26.52
C ALA A 563 26.07 32.99 26.30
N PHE A 564 26.72 31.93 25.88
CA PHE A 564 26.11 30.66 25.50
C PHE A 564 26.52 29.55 26.47
N ARG A 565 25.56 28.68 26.80
CA ARG A 565 25.82 27.42 27.49
C ARG A 565 25.91 26.30 26.45
N ASN A 566 27.03 25.57 26.44
CA ASN A 566 27.30 24.58 25.40
C ASN A 566 27.06 23.14 25.89
N LEU A 567 26.42 22.33 25.04
CA LEU A 567 26.25 20.88 25.21
C LEU A 567 27.08 20.17 24.13
N LYS A 568 27.88 19.17 24.54
CA LYS A 568 28.74 18.35 23.67
C LYS A 568 28.63 16.88 24.02
N TYR A 569 28.96 16.01 23.07
CA TYR A 569 29.21 14.59 23.30
C TYR A 569 30.44 14.38 24.20
N SER A 570 30.33 13.44 25.12
CA SER A 570 31.39 12.98 26.02
C SER A 570 31.20 11.49 26.30
N GLU A 571 32.26 10.68 26.13
CA GLU A 571 32.23 9.23 26.35
C GLU A 571 32.02 8.85 27.82
N SER A 572 32.49 9.69 28.76
CA SER A 572 32.47 9.39 30.19
C SER A 572 31.28 9.98 30.93
N GLU A 573 30.43 10.77 30.27
CA GLU A 573 29.34 11.51 30.89
C GLU A 573 27.99 11.25 30.20
N ASN A 574 26.89 11.36 30.96
CA ASN A 574 25.55 11.31 30.39
C ASN A 574 25.28 12.58 29.58
N SER A 575 25.62 12.53 28.29
CA SER A 575 25.69 13.65 27.36
C SER A 575 24.95 13.34 26.05
N LEU A 576 25.09 14.20 25.04
CA LEU A 576 24.60 13.93 23.68
C LEU A 576 25.19 12.61 23.16
N SER A 577 24.50 11.92 22.25
CA SER A 577 25.02 10.71 21.57
C SER A 577 25.93 11.02 20.38
N SER A 578 25.88 12.26 19.89
CA SER A 578 26.73 12.76 18.81
C SER A 578 26.89 14.27 18.92
N ASN A 579 27.98 14.78 18.37
CA ASN A 579 28.21 16.21 18.25
C ASN A 579 27.48 16.83 17.05
N ASN A 580 27.08 16.05 16.05
CA ASN A 580 26.45 16.59 14.85
C ASN A 580 24.92 16.49 14.96
N ILE A 581 24.27 17.63 15.22
CA ILE A 581 22.83 17.70 15.52
C ILE A 581 22.10 18.41 14.39
N TYR A 582 21.19 17.72 13.70
CA TYR A 582 20.39 18.28 12.63
C TYR A 582 19.29 19.20 13.17
N CYS A 583 18.47 18.72 14.10
CA CYS A 583 17.28 19.42 14.52
C CYS A 583 17.02 19.33 16.02
N VAL A 584 16.15 20.21 16.51
CA VAL A 584 15.76 20.28 17.93
C VAL A 584 14.27 20.62 18.06
N ARG A 585 13.59 19.99 19.01
CA ARG A 585 12.20 20.30 19.40
C ARG A 585 11.92 20.08 20.88
N GLU A 586 11.07 20.92 21.46
CA GLU A 586 10.45 20.69 22.76
C GLU A 586 9.15 19.90 22.61
N ASP A 587 8.93 18.90 23.46
CA ASP A 587 7.64 18.23 23.58
C ASP A 587 6.69 18.96 24.55
N HIS A 588 5.43 18.52 24.63
CA HIS A 588 4.44 19.19 25.49
C HIS A 588 4.80 19.14 26.98
N LYS A 589 5.68 18.22 27.41
CA LYS A 589 6.15 18.08 28.80
C LYS A 589 7.41 18.87 29.10
N GLY A 590 7.97 19.59 28.13
CA GLY A 590 9.19 20.39 28.31
C GLY A 590 10.48 19.57 28.24
N ILE A 591 10.42 18.38 27.65
CA ILE A 591 11.61 17.60 27.29
C ILE A 591 12.08 18.07 25.93
N ILE A 592 13.40 18.21 25.78
CA ILE A 592 14.03 18.63 24.54
C ILE A 592 14.50 17.38 23.80
N TRP A 593 14.23 17.32 22.52
CA TRP A 593 14.57 16.22 21.64
C TRP A 593 15.53 16.72 20.57
N PHE A 594 16.66 16.05 20.41
CA PHE A 594 17.67 16.36 19.40
C PHE A 594 17.73 15.23 18.37
N GLY A 595 17.52 15.59 17.10
CA GLY A 595 17.75 14.68 15.98
C GLY A 595 19.20 14.77 15.54
N THR A 596 19.92 13.65 15.57
CA THR A 596 21.33 13.61 15.20
C THR A 596 21.52 13.21 13.73
N VAL A 597 22.72 13.47 13.19
CA VAL A 597 23.04 13.08 11.80
C VAL A 597 23.17 11.57 11.62
N ALA A 598 23.65 10.84 12.63
CA ALA A 598 23.99 9.43 12.49
C ALA A 598 23.82 8.56 13.75
N SER A 599 23.40 9.14 14.88
CA SER A 599 23.31 8.45 16.19
C SER A 599 21.87 8.33 16.72
N GLY A 600 20.87 8.61 15.89
CA GLY A 600 19.45 8.53 16.24
C GLY A 600 18.93 9.77 16.99
N LEU A 601 18.07 9.53 17.98
CA LEU A 601 17.30 10.54 18.71
C LEU A 601 17.79 10.67 20.14
N ASP A 602 18.18 11.87 20.55
CA ASP A 602 18.51 12.17 21.95
C ASP A 602 17.37 12.86 22.66
N ARG A 603 17.01 12.33 23.83
CA ARG A 603 16.06 12.90 24.77
C ARG A 603 16.82 13.60 25.90
N TYR A 604 16.66 14.91 26.02
CA TYR A 604 17.29 15.76 27.04
C TYR A 604 16.25 16.31 28.01
N ASN A 605 16.39 16.00 29.29
CA ASN A 605 15.62 16.65 30.35
C ASN A 605 16.37 17.90 30.85
N PRO A 606 15.89 19.13 30.55
CA PRO A 606 16.58 20.35 30.92
C PRO A 606 16.61 20.60 32.44
N VAL A 607 15.70 19.98 33.21
CA VAL A 607 15.63 20.12 34.67
C VAL A 607 16.69 19.26 35.35
N THR A 608 16.84 18.00 34.91
CA THR A 608 17.78 17.05 35.55
C THR A 608 19.13 16.98 34.86
N GLY A 609 19.26 17.56 33.66
CA GLY A 609 20.46 17.46 32.82
C GLY A 609 20.67 16.08 32.19
N LYS A 610 19.68 15.17 32.25
CA LYS A 610 19.86 13.76 31.83
C LYS A 610 19.53 13.54 30.35
N PHE A 611 20.32 12.69 29.71
CA PHE A 611 20.18 12.24 28.33
C PHE A 611 19.75 10.77 28.24
N THR A 612 18.97 10.46 27.21
CA THR A 612 18.62 9.08 26.81
C THR A 612 18.61 9.02 25.28
N ASN A 613 19.34 8.08 24.70
CA ASN A 613 19.43 7.90 23.25
C ASN A 613 18.49 6.79 22.77
N TYR A 614 17.95 6.95 21.57
CA TYR A 614 17.20 5.93 20.84
C TYR A 614 17.82 5.78 19.44
N SER A 615 18.14 4.54 19.06
CA SER A 615 18.84 4.20 17.82
C SER A 615 18.12 3.07 17.06
N THR A 616 18.72 2.57 15.99
CA THR A 616 18.27 1.36 15.30
C THR A 616 18.21 0.14 16.21
N ASN A 617 19.02 0.08 17.27
CA ASN A 617 18.94 -1.00 18.27
C ASN A 617 17.65 -0.93 19.10
N ASP A 618 17.02 0.25 19.16
CA ASP A 618 15.77 0.50 19.89
C ASP A 618 14.53 0.46 18.98
N GLY A 619 14.71 0.17 17.69
CA GLY A 619 13.62 0.01 16.72
C GLY A 619 13.44 1.17 15.73
N LEU A 620 14.30 2.20 15.73
CA LEU A 620 14.31 3.19 14.66
C LEU A 620 14.70 2.53 13.33
N PRO A 621 14.10 2.92 12.19
CA PRO A 621 14.46 2.37 10.88
C PRO A 621 15.80 2.90 10.37
N GLY A 622 16.23 4.08 10.84
CA GLY A 622 17.47 4.76 10.48
C GLY A 622 17.90 5.72 11.58
N ASN A 623 19.20 6.00 11.66
CA ASN A 623 19.78 6.83 12.73
C ASN A 623 19.98 8.30 12.32
N SER A 624 19.67 8.68 11.08
CA SER A 624 19.71 10.07 10.65
C SER A 624 18.34 10.70 10.87
N ILE A 625 18.24 11.71 11.73
CA ILE A 625 16.95 12.38 12.05
C ILE A 625 17.04 13.84 11.64
N THR A 626 16.41 14.16 10.51
CA THR A 626 16.53 15.47 9.86
C THR A 626 15.54 16.49 10.41
N SER A 627 14.35 16.04 10.82
CA SER A 627 13.29 16.86 11.38
C SER A 627 12.48 16.13 12.43
N ILE A 628 12.02 16.88 13.43
CA ILE A 628 11.11 16.42 14.49
C ILE A 628 9.91 17.36 14.51
N LEU A 629 8.70 16.80 14.60
CA LEU A 629 7.46 17.52 14.90
C LEU A 629 6.72 16.83 16.05
N VAL A 630 5.85 17.57 16.76
CA VAL A 630 5.07 17.06 17.89
C VAL A 630 3.59 17.20 17.59
N ASP A 631 2.84 16.10 17.67
CA ASP A 631 1.38 16.12 17.47
C ASP A 631 0.60 16.51 18.75
N ALA A 632 -0.71 16.70 18.63
CA ALA A 632 -1.58 17.11 19.74
C ALA A 632 -1.57 16.13 20.93
N LEU A 633 -1.28 14.85 20.67
CA LEU A 633 -1.22 13.77 21.67
C LEU A 633 0.20 13.56 22.21
N ASN A 634 1.12 14.49 21.93
CA ASN A 634 2.51 14.42 22.35
C ASN A 634 3.29 13.22 21.76
N ASN A 635 2.88 12.69 20.60
CA ASN A 635 3.75 11.81 19.83
C ASN A 635 4.73 12.65 19.01
N LEU A 636 5.94 12.14 18.85
CA LEU A 636 6.95 12.71 17.98
C LEU A 636 6.82 12.11 16.58
N TRP A 637 6.94 12.96 15.57
CA TRP A 637 7.02 12.60 14.17
C TRP A 637 8.44 12.87 13.69
N LEU A 638 9.19 11.82 13.39
CA LEU A 638 10.61 11.85 13.10
C LEU A 638 10.83 11.56 11.61
N ALA A 639 11.37 12.53 10.88
CA ALA A 639 11.84 12.32 9.51
C ALA A 639 13.21 11.65 9.54
N THR A 640 13.33 10.46 8.95
CA THR A 640 14.58 9.71 8.93
C THR A 640 15.12 9.49 7.52
N ASP A 641 16.34 9.00 7.41
CA ASP A 641 16.91 8.52 6.15
C ASP A 641 16.31 7.18 5.68
N GLN A 642 15.43 6.56 6.49
CA GLN A 642 14.79 5.27 6.24
C GLN A 642 13.26 5.30 6.52
N GLY A 643 12.60 6.44 6.28
CA GLY A 643 11.16 6.62 6.39
C GLY A 643 10.73 7.64 7.44
N LEU A 644 9.42 7.71 7.71
CA LEU A 644 8.82 8.56 8.73
C LEU A 644 8.45 7.72 9.95
N VAL A 645 8.75 8.19 11.17
CA VAL A 645 8.45 7.46 12.40
C VAL A 645 7.49 8.25 13.27
N LYS A 646 6.39 7.63 13.68
CA LYS A 646 5.57 8.08 14.81
C LYS A 646 6.05 7.40 16.08
N PHE A 647 6.60 8.17 17.01
CA PHE A 647 7.14 7.69 18.27
C PHE A 647 6.34 8.23 19.45
N ASN A 648 5.81 7.32 20.27
CA ASN A 648 5.19 7.71 21.54
C ASN A 648 6.25 7.64 22.67
N PRO A 649 6.64 8.77 23.27
CA PRO A 649 7.70 8.80 24.27
C PRO A 649 7.31 8.15 25.62
N GLU A 650 6.02 7.97 25.90
CA GLU A 650 5.54 7.35 27.14
C GLU A 650 5.54 5.82 27.04
N THR A 651 4.95 5.28 25.98
CA THR A 651 4.85 3.83 25.74
C THR A 651 6.09 3.26 25.06
N LYS A 652 6.98 4.14 24.56
CA LYS A 652 8.14 3.81 23.71
C LYS A 652 7.79 3.06 22.42
N LYS A 653 6.53 3.13 21.98
CA LYS A 653 6.07 2.44 20.76
C LYS A 653 6.43 3.28 19.54
N MET A 654 7.01 2.63 18.54
CA MET A 654 7.31 3.23 17.23
C MET A 654 6.42 2.61 16.15
N ILE A 655 5.89 3.46 15.28
CA ILE A 655 5.24 3.07 14.03
C ILE A 655 6.05 3.68 12.90
N VAL A 656 6.54 2.83 12.00
CA VAL A 656 7.38 3.23 10.87
C VAL A 656 6.54 3.26 9.61
N PHE A 657 6.67 4.33 8.84
CA PHE A 657 6.05 4.50 7.55
C PHE A 657 7.14 4.63 6.46
N ASP A 658 6.90 4.02 5.31
CA ASP A 658 7.83 4.04 4.16
C ASP A 658 7.09 4.37 2.84
N THR A 659 7.76 4.21 1.70
CA THR A 659 7.18 4.50 0.37
C THR A 659 5.95 3.64 0.04
N LYS A 660 5.79 2.47 0.67
CA LYS A 660 4.61 1.60 0.51
C LYS A 660 3.39 2.11 1.27
N ASP A 661 3.57 3.00 2.24
CA ASP A 661 2.47 3.75 2.89
C ASP A 661 2.14 5.08 2.17
N GLY A 662 2.77 5.37 1.02
CA GLY A 662 2.56 6.60 0.25
C GLY A 662 3.57 7.72 0.50
N LEU A 663 4.70 7.45 1.17
CA LEU A 663 5.79 8.44 1.25
C LEU A 663 6.45 8.66 -0.11
N GLN A 664 6.78 9.92 -0.43
CA GLN A 664 7.40 10.31 -1.70
C GLN A 664 8.76 9.66 -1.94
N ASN A 665 9.54 9.45 -0.89
CA ASN A 665 10.85 8.82 -0.91
C ASN A 665 11.15 8.19 0.45
N LYS A 666 12.05 7.21 0.48
CA LYS A 666 12.53 6.58 1.71
C LYS A 666 13.32 7.55 2.59
N SER A 667 14.05 8.48 1.98
CA SER A 667 14.92 9.43 2.67
C SER A 667 14.24 10.79 2.75
N LEU A 668 13.77 11.17 3.93
CA LEU A 668 13.16 12.48 4.20
C LEU A 668 14.25 13.45 4.67
N LYS A 669 14.74 14.31 3.77
CA LYS A 669 15.90 15.19 4.00
C LYS A 669 15.56 16.67 3.90
N SER A 670 14.47 17.08 4.54
CA SER A 670 13.98 18.45 4.54
C SER A 670 13.68 18.95 5.95
N TRP A 671 13.62 20.28 6.10
CA TRP A 671 13.00 20.91 7.26
C TRP A 671 11.49 20.71 7.19
N ALA A 672 10.90 20.14 8.24
CA ALA A 672 9.46 19.89 8.30
C ALA A 672 8.69 21.07 8.92
N LEU A 673 7.42 21.19 8.56
CA LEU A 673 6.51 22.21 9.09
C LEU A 673 5.27 21.55 9.70
N LYS A 674 4.83 22.07 10.84
CA LYS A 674 3.49 21.85 11.39
C LYS A 674 2.74 23.19 11.34
N THR A 675 1.63 23.25 10.63
CA THR A 675 0.77 24.44 10.56
C THR A 675 -0.06 24.60 11.84
N LYS A 676 -0.66 25.77 12.04
CA LYS A 676 -1.49 26.06 13.23
C LYS A 676 -2.69 25.15 13.38
N ASP A 677 -3.29 24.71 12.28
CA ASP A 677 -4.40 23.74 12.25
C ASP A 677 -3.94 22.28 12.43
N GLY A 678 -2.64 22.03 12.47
CA GLY A 678 -2.06 20.72 12.80
C GLY A 678 -1.70 19.85 11.60
N GLU A 679 -1.81 20.33 10.36
CA GLU A 679 -1.24 19.63 9.20
C GLU A 679 0.28 19.59 9.30
N MET A 680 0.88 18.46 8.95
CA MET A 680 2.32 18.27 8.92
C MET A 680 2.82 18.11 7.49
N PHE A 681 3.93 18.77 7.17
CA PHE A 681 4.59 18.75 5.87
C PHE A 681 6.00 18.18 6.00
N PHE A 682 6.31 17.18 5.17
CA PHE A 682 7.62 16.54 5.10
C PHE A 682 8.08 16.44 3.63
N GLY A 683 9.17 17.12 3.29
CA GLY A 683 9.75 17.14 1.95
C GLY A 683 10.89 16.16 1.74
N GLY A 684 11.28 15.99 0.48
CA GLY A 684 12.48 15.28 0.10
C GLY A 684 12.72 15.33 -1.42
N PRO A 685 13.49 14.37 -1.95
CA PRO A 685 13.95 14.41 -3.34
C PRO A 685 12.86 14.36 -4.40
N ASP A 686 11.72 13.70 -4.11
CA ASP A 686 10.65 13.39 -5.06
C ASP A 686 9.34 14.11 -4.72
N GLY A 687 9.46 15.34 -4.19
CA GLY A 687 8.35 16.18 -3.77
C GLY A 687 8.21 16.25 -2.26
N PHE A 688 6.97 16.35 -1.78
CA PHE A 688 6.67 16.34 -0.36
C PHE A 688 5.34 15.65 -0.05
N ASN A 689 5.20 15.22 1.21
CA ASN A 689 3.98 14.68 1.76
C ASN A 689 3.33 15.68 2.73
N SER A 690 2.00 15.70 2.77
CA SER A 690 1.23 16.36 3.83
C SER A 690 0.16 15.45 4.42
N PHE A 691 -0.12 15.62 5.71
CA PHE A 691 -1.18 14.87 6.41
C PHE A 691 -1.53 15.49 7.76
N TYR A 692 -2.72 15.15 8.25
CA TYR A 692 -3.12 15.40 9.64
C TYR A 692 -2.88 14.13 10.48
N PRO A 693 -2.12 14.19 11.59
CA PRO A 693 -1.84 13.02 12.42
C PRO A 693 -3.07 12.28 12.96
N ASP A 694 -4.17 13.01 13.19
CA ASP A 694 -5.42 12.44 13.70
C ASP A 694 -6.23 11.71 12.63
N ALA A 695 -6.12 12.12 11.36
CA ALA A 695 -6.78 11.45 10.23
C ALA A 695 -6.25 10.02 10.02
N LEU A 696 -4.98 9.76 10.36
CA LEU A 696 -4.36 8.45 10.21
C LEU A 696 -5.01 7.35 11.07
N LYS A 697 -5.68 7.70 12.18
CA LYS A 697 -6.38 6.71 13.01
C LYS A 697 -7.60 6.11 12.31
N HIS A 698 -8.24 6.88 11.43
CA HIS A 698 -9.44 6.47 10.72
C HIS A 698 -9.12 5.63 9.46
N ASN A 699 -7.85 5.57 9.06
CA ASN A 699 -7.38 4.88 7.86
C ASN A 699 -6.78 3.48 8.15
N LEU A 700 -6.94 2.95 9.38
CA LEU A 700 -6.43 1.61 9.72
C LEU A 700 -7.38 0.54 9.19
N ASN A 701 -6.85 -0.48 8.53
CA ASN A 701 -7.63 -1.63 8.11
C ASN A 701 -7.95 -2.54 9.34
N PRO A 702 -9.22 -2.69 9.75
CA PRO A 702 -9.59 -3.54 10.88
C PRO A 702 -9.60 -5.04 10.53
N HIS A 703 -9.39 -5.40 9.27
CA HIS A 703 -9.47 -6.77 8.80
C HIS A 703 -8.34 -7.64 9.38
N LYS A 704 -8.72 -8.80 9.94
CA LYS A 704 -7.79 -9.83 10.39
C LYS A 704 -7.45 -10.72 9.20
N PRO A 705 -6.19 -10.81 8.75
CA PRO A 705 -5.87 -11.61 7.58
C PRO A 705 -6.00 -13.11 7.88
N PRO A 706 -6.61 -13.91 7.00
CA PRO A 706 -6.51 -15.36 7.10
C PRO A 706 -5.06 -15.79 6.86
N VAL A 707 -4.62 -16.80 7.61
CA VAL A 707 -3.23 -17.29 7.59
C VAL A 707 -3.23 -18.70 7.02
N PHE A 708 -2.29 -18.98 6.11
CA PHE A 708 -2.14 -20.29 5.49
C PHE A 708 -0.70 -20.77 5.58
N ILE A 709 -0.52 -22.07 5.76
CA ILE A 709 0.75 -22.75 5.53
C ILE A 709 0.76 -23.14 4.05
N THR A 710 1.72 -22.63 3.29
CA THR A 710 1.73 -22.69 1.82
C THR A 710 2.87 -23.53 1.26
N GLY A 711 3.86 -23.89 2.08
CA GLY A 711 5.00 -24.67 1.64
C GLY A 711 5.59 -25.53 2.75
N LEU A 712 6.14 -26.66 2.34
CA LEU A 712 6.95 -27.54 3.17
C LEU A 712 8.27 -27.78 2.44
N LYS A 713 9.39 -27.57 3.13
CA LYS A 713 10.70 -28.02 2.67
C LYS A 713 11.24 -29.08 3.59
N ILE A 714 11.84 -30.11 3.01
CA ILE A 714 12.58 -31.15 3.72
C ILE A 714 13.99 -31.14 3.16
N LEU A 715 14.99 -31.02 4.05
CA LEU A 715 16.40 -30.85 3.66
C LEU A 715 16.60 -29.69 2.65
N ASN A 716 15.86 -28.58 2.85
CA ASN A 716 15.79 -27.40 1.98
C ASN A 716 15.23 -27.64 0.56
N ASN A 717 14.66 -28.81 0.27
CA ASN A 717 13.97 -29.07 -1.00
C ASN A 717 12.46 -28.93 -0.84
N GLN A 718 11.81 -28.19 -1.73
CA GLN A 718 10.36 -28.06 -1.76
C GLN A 718 9.71 -29.43 -1.97
N VAL A 719 8.69 -29.74 -1.16
CA VAL A 719 7.88 -30.96 -1.28
C VAL A 719 6.59 -30.62 -2.02
N ALA A 720 6.41 -31.18 -3.22
CA ALA A 720 5.15 -31.06 -3.96
C ALA A 720 4.19 -32.22 -3.63
N THR A 721 2.89 -31.98 -3.81
CA THR A 721 1.84 -32.99 -3.68
C THR A 721 2.12 -34.20 -4.56
N ASN A 722 1.99 -35.41 -4.00
CA ASN A 722 2.24 -36.69 -4.67
C ASN A 722 3.68 -36.91 -5.19
N GLN A 723 4.63 -36.04 -4.83
CA GLN A 723 6.04 -36.24 -5.14
C GLN A 723 6.62 -37.37 -4.29
N LYS A 724 7.40 -38.26 -4.93
CA LYS A 724 8.15 -39.29 -4.21
C LYS A 724 9.49 -38.74 -3.74
N ILE A 725 9.70 -38.74 -2.43
CA ILE A 725 10.97 -38.43 -1.77
C ILE A 725 11.36 -39.70 -0.99
N ASN A 726 12.57 -40.21 -1.21
CA ASN A 726 13.05 -41.46 -0.60
C ASN A 726 12.07 -42.64 -0.79
N ASN A 727 11.51 -42.78 -1.99
CA ASN A 727 10.48 -43.78 -2.35
C ASN A 727 9.16 -43.70 -1.56
N ARG A 728 8.92 -42.61 -0.82
CA ARG A 728 7.68 -42.35 -0.07
C ARG A 728 7.01 -41.08 -0.58
N VAL A 729 5.68 -41.04 -0.52
CA VAL A 729 4.91 -39.81 -0.71
C VAL A 729 4.69 -39.20 0.67
N ILE A 730 5.15 -37.97 0.86
CA ILE A 730 5.06 -37.26 2.15
C ILE A 730 3.75 -36.47 2.22
N LEU A 731 3.44 -35.73 1.15
CA LEU A 731 2.21 -34.96 1.01
C LEU A 731 1.31 -35.64 -0.01
N THR A 732 0.17 -36.15 0.44
CA THR A 732 -0.90 -36.66 -0.44
C THR A 732 -1.82 -35.53 -0.91
N ASN A 733 -1.99 -34.52 -0.06
CA ASN A 733 -2.75 -33.31 -0.31
C ASN A 733 -1.82 -32.08 -0.33
N ASP A 734 -2.27 -30.95 -0.89
CA ASP A 734 -1.60 -29.67 -0.70
C ASP A 734 -1.41 -29.38 0.80
N ILE A 735 -0.29 -28.74 1.15
CA ILE A 735 0.06 -28.48 2.55
C ILE A 735 -0.96 -27.58 3.25
N ALA A 736 -1.64 -26.71 2.52
CA ALA A 736 -2.71 -25.87 3.07
C ALA A 736 -3.93 -26.68 3.52
N GLU A 737 -4.12 -27.89 2.97
CA GLU A 737 -5.21 -28.83 3.28
C GLU A 737 -4.77 -30.01 4.17
N THR A 738 -3.54 -30.00 4.65
CA THR A 738 -2.98 -31.13 5.39
C THR A 738 -3.11 -30.88 6.89
N ASP A 739 -3.92 -31.68 7.58
CA ASP A 739 -4.08 -31.61 9.04
C ASP A 739 -2.93 -32.27 9.80
N GLU A 740 -2.36 -33.34 9.23
CA GLU A 740 -1.32 -34.16 9.86
C GLU A 740 -0.17 -34.46 8.89
N LEU A 741 1.06 -34.13 9.33
CA LEU A 741 2.31 -34.40 8.62
C LEU A 741 3.12 -35.46 9.36
N VAL A 742 3.36 -36.60 8.71
CA VAL A 742 4.16 -37.70 9.27
C VAL A 742 5.54 -37.74 8.62
N LEU A 743 6.57 -37.53 9.44
CA LEU A 743 7.99 -37.53 9.07
C LEU A 743 8.72 -38.69 9.75
N THR A 744 9.79 -39.15 9.11
CA THR A 744 10.73 -40.12 9.71
C THR A 744 11.85 -39.42 10.45
N HIS A 745 12.58 -40.13 11.30
CA HIS A 745 13.75 -39.59 12.01
C HIS A 745 14.86 -39.03 11.08
N GLU A 746 14.91 -39.42 9.80
CA GLU A 746 15.86 -38.89 8.79
C GLU A 746 15.37 -37.56 8.16
N GLU A 747 14.09 -37.24 8.32
CA GLU A 747 13.41 -36.05 7.79
C GLU A 747 13.22 -34.98 8.87
N ASN A 748 14.05 -35.00 9.93
CA ASN A 748 13.97 -34.11 11.10
C ASN A 748 14.57 -32.70 10.87
N PHE A 749 14.89 -32.37 9.62
CA PHE A 749 15.23 -31.03 9.18
C PHE A 749 14.22 -30.58 8.13
N PHE A 750 13.28 -29.74 8.57
CA PHE A 750 12.17 -29.26 7.76
C PHE A 750 11.91 -27.77 8.01
N SER A 751 11.28 -27.12 7.03
CA SER A 751 10.79 -25.76 7.18
C SER A 751 9.37 -25.60 6.64
N PHE A 752 8.62 -24.71 7.28
CA PHE A 752 7.29 -24.31 6.83
C PHE A 752 7.34 -22.92 6.23
N GLU A 753 6.69 -22.76 5.09
CA GLU A 753 6.39 -21.47 4.49
C GLU A 753 4.93 -21.11 4.78
N PHE A 754 4.65 -19.84 5.08
CA PHE A 754 3.32 -19.38 5.44
C PHE A 754 3.06 -17.95 4.97
N ILE A 755 1.77 -17.61 4.85
CA ILE A 755 1.35 -16.29 4.39
C ILE A 755 0.07 -15.83 5.08
N ALA A 756 -0.06 -14.52 5.23
CA ALA A 756 -1.27 -13.84 5.64
C ALA A 756 -1.85 -13.12 4.42
N LEU A 757 -3.09 -13.44 4.04
CA LEU A 757 -3.75 -12.79 2.90
C LEU A 757 -4.30 -11.43 3.31
N ASP A 758 -3.43 -10.41 3.25
CA ASP A 758 -3.82 -9.00 3.19
C ASP A 758 -3.12 -8.37 2.00
N TYR A 759 -3.93 -7.89 1.06
CA TYR A 759 -3.45 -7.37 -0.20
C TYR A 759 -3.00 -5.90 -0.11
N THR A 760 -3.28 -5.16 0.96
CA THR A 760 -3.01 -3.72 1.04
C THR A 760 -1.51 -3.40 1.00
N ALA A 761 -0.72 -4.10 1.82
CA ALA A 761 0.74 -4.03 1.85
C ALA A 761 1.32 -5.35 2.42
N PRO A 762 1.22 -6.46 1.67
CA PRO A 762 1.53 -7.81 2.17
C PRO A 762 2.96 -7.98 2.69
N GLU A 763 3.92 -7.22 2.16
CA GLU A 763 5.31 -7.20 2.60
C GLU A 763 5.51 -6.65 4.02
N LYS A 764 4.49 -5.98 4.58
CA LYS A 764 4.49 -5.44 5.95
C LYS A 764 3.71 -6.29 6.94
N ASN A 765 3.07 -7.36 6.48
CA ASN A 765 2.40 -8.30 7.37
C ASN A 765 3.44 -8.89 8.32
N LYS A 766 3.08 -8.98 9.61
CA LYS A 766 3.97 -9.51 10.65
C LYS A 766 3.52 -10.90 11.04
N TYR A 767 4.48 -11.76 11.38
CA TYR A 767 4.25 -13.16 11.69
C TYR A 767 4.87 -13.53 13.03
N ALA A 768 4.23 -14.47 13.70
CA ALA A 768 4.77 -15.18 14.85
C ALA A 768 4.41 -16.66 14.71
N TYR A 769 5.35 -17.54 15.05
CA TYR A 769 5.14 -18.99 14.97
C TYR A 769 5.61 -19.70 16.24
N LYS A 770 5.15 -20.94 16.41
CA LYS A 770 5.51 -21.81 17.52
C LYS A 770 5.34 -23.28 17.13
N LEU A 771 6.31 -24.13 17.42
CA LEU A 771 6.19 -25.58 17.41
C LEU A 771 5.93 -26.05 18.84
N GLU A 772 4.67 -26.22 19.20
CA GLU A 772 4.29 -26.72 20.52
C GLU A 772 4.84 -28.13 20.74
N GLY A 773 5.44 -28.34 21.91
CA GLY A 773 6.23 -29.54 22.24
C GLY A 773 7.74 -29.32 22.09
N PHE A 774 8.18 -28.25 21.40
CA PHE A 774 9.58 -27.88 21.24
C PHE A 774 9.87 -26.45 21.71
N ASP A 775 9.12 -25.46 21.20
CA ASP A 775 9.28 -24.05 21.54
C ASP A 775 8.59 -23.69 22.87
N LYS A 776 9.28 -22.93 23.73
CA LYS A 776 8.72 -22.45 25.00
C LYS A 776 7.67 -21.35 24.78
N ASP A 777 8.04 -20.31 24.03
CA ASP A 777 7.24 -19.12 23.74
C ASP A 777 7.07 -18.91 22.23
N TRP A 778 6.19 -17.97 21.84
CA TRP A 778 6.03 -17.56 20.44
C TRP A 778 7.30 -16.88 19.91
N ILE A 779 7.78 -17.33 18.75
CA ILE A 779 8.90 -16.72 18.05
C ILE A 779 8.37 -15.62 17.13
N GLN A 780 8.77 -14.38 17.41
CA GLN A 780 8.44 -13.22 16.57
C GLN A 780 9.42 -13.15 15.40
N CYS A 781 8.93 -13.28 14.16
CA CYS A 781 9.78 -13.30 12.96
C CYS A 781 9.60 -12.09 12.04
N GLY A 782 8.86 -11.07 12.49
CA GLY A 782 8.65 -9.84 11.73
C GLY A 782 7.95 -10.18 10.41
N THR A 783 8.51 -9.75 9.29
CA THR A 783 7.94 -10.00 7.94
C THR A 783 8.42 -11.31 7.30
N LYS A 784 9.25 -12.11 8.00
CA LYS A 784 9.73 -13.40 7.48
C LYS A 784 8.58 -14.40 7.46
N ARG A 785 8.52 -15.15 6.35
CA ARG A 785 7.45 -16.12 6.01
C ARG A 785 7.90 -17.58 6.10
N GLU A 786 9.00 -17.84 6.79
CA GLU A 786 9.59 -19.17 6.89
C GLU A 786 9.99 -19.47 8.34
N ALA A 787 9.66 -20.67 8.81
CA ALA A 787 10.07 -21.23 10.09
C ALA A 787 10.91 -22.48 9.86
N ASN A 788 12.14 -22.48 10.39
CA ASN A 788 13.12 -23.55 10.18
C ASN A 788 13.30 -24.35 11.48
N TYR A 789 13.14 -25.67 11.40
CA TYR A 789 13.37 -26.59 12.51
C TYR A 789 14.40 -27.64 12.14
N THR A 790 15.43 -27.79 12.99
CA THR A 790 16.55 -28.71 12.79
C THR A 790 16.67 -29.65 13.99
N HIS A 791 16.96 -30.92 13.76
CA HIS A 791 17.28 -31.90 14.81
C HIS A 791 16.17 -32.05 15.87
N ILE A 792 14.92 -32.14 15.41
CA ILE A 792 13.79 -32.39 16.31
C ILE A 792 13.76 -33.88 16.68
N ASP A 793 13.59 -34.16 17.96
CA ASP A 793 13.46 -35.52 18.48
C ASP A 793 12.16 -36.20 17.98
N PRO A 794 12.10 -37.54 17.93
CA PRO A 794 10.86 -38.24 17.65
C PRO A 794 9.76 -37.91 18.66
N GLY A 795 8.56 -37.60 18.17
CA GLY A 795 7.46 -37.17 19.02
C GLY A 795 6.28 -36.58 18.22
N GLU A 796 5.26 -36.14 18.94
CA GLU A 796 4.12 -35.40 18.40
C GLU A 796 4.24 -33.92 18.74
N TYR A 797 4.07 -33.07 17.73
CA TYR A 797 4.21 -31.63 17.81
C TYR A 797 3.03 -30.94 17.10
N PHE A 798 2.78 -29.68 17.43
CA PHE A 798 1.84 -28.83 16.69
C PHE A 798 2.54 -27.56 16.24
N PHE A 799 2.72 -27.41 14.93
CA PHE A 799 3.19 -26.15 14.38
C PHE A 799 2.00 -25.19 14.29
N LYS A 800 2.16 -24.00 14.85
CA LYS A 800 1.17 -22.91 14.84
C LYS A 800 1.81 -21.64 14.31
N VAL A 801 1.07 -20.91 13.50
CA VAL A 801 1.48 -19.61 12.97
C VAL A 801 0.32 -18.63 13.02
N LYS A 802 0.60 -17.42 13.48
CA LYS A 802 -0.35 -16.29 13.49
C LYS A 802 0.27 -15.09 12.79
N ALA A 803 -0.57 -14.17 12.32
CA ALA A 803 -0.10 -13.01 11.59
C ALA A 803 -0.94 -11.76 11.83
N SER A 804 -0.36 -10.59 11.54
CA SER A 804 -1.06 -9.32 11.45
C SER A 804 -1.05 -8.76 10.04
N ASN A 805 -2.03 -7.92 9.73
CA ASN A 805 -1.95 -7.05 8.56
C ASN A 805 -0.86 -5.97 8.72
N ASN A 806 -0.72 -5.12 7.70
CA ASN A 806 0.23 -4.00 7.64
C ASN A 806 0.03 -2.95 8.75
N ASP A 807 -1.17 -2.85 9.32
CA ASP A 807 -1.52 -1.92 10.40
C ASP A 807 -1.40 -2.53 11.81
N GLY A 808 -1.02 -3.81 11.90
CA GLY A 808 -0.77 -4.50 13.17
C GLY A 808 -2.01 -5.11 13.82
N VAL A 809 -3.08 -5.34 13.06
CA VAL A 809 -4.26 -6.10 13.51
C VAL A 809 -3.97 -7.59 13.38
N TRP A 810 -3.85 -8.29 14.51
CA TRP A 810 -3.49 -9.72 14.56
C TRP A 810 -4.71 -10.63 14.42
N ASN A 811 -4.56 -11.66 13.58
CA ASN A 811 -5.35 -12.88 13.62
C ASN A 811 -4.70 -13.87 14.61
N GLU A 812 -5.26 -13.97 15.81
CA GLU A 812 -4.75 -14.85 16.88
C GLU A 812 -5.09 -16.33 16.69
N GLU A 813 -6.08 -16.66 15.85
CA GLU A 813 -6.44 -18.06 15.54
C GLU A 813 -5.38 -18.69 14.64
N GLY A 814 -4.96 -17.96 13.60
CA GLY A 814 -3.86 -18.37 12.74
C GLY A 814 -4.11 -19.67 11.95
N ALA A 815 -3.02 -20.39 11.66
CA ALA A 815 -3.05 -21.73 11.06
C ALA A 815 -2.26 -22.71 11.94
N ALA A 816 -2.64 -23.98 11.92
CA ALA A 816 -1.97 -25.04 12.65
C ALA A 816 -1.92 -26.35 11.86
N ILE A 817 -0.85 -27.12 12.05
CA ILE A 817 -0.68 -28.46 11.50
C ILE A 817 -0.05 -29.38 12.55
N LYS A 818 -0.55 -30.61 12.66
CA LYS A 818 0.06 -31.63 13.53
C LYS A 818 1.27 -32.24 12.83
N VAL A 819 2.40 -32.34 13.54
CA VAL A 819 3.65 -32.92 13.01
C VAL A 819 4.04 -34.12 13.87
N ILE A 820 4.19 -35.28 13.25
CA ILE A 820 4.58 -36.52 13.92
C ILE A 820 5.94 -36.96 13.36
N ILE A 821 6.94 -37.07 14.22
CA ILE A 821 8.28 -37.57 13.86
C ILE A 821 8.43 -38.98 14.42
N LEU A 822 8.52 -39.97 13.53
CA LEU A 822 8.62 -41.39 13.89
C LEU A 822 10.00 -41.73 14.45
N SER A 823 10.04 -42.51 15.53
CA SER A 823 11.28 -43.02 16.10
C SER A 823 11.99 -43.97 15.14
N PRO A 824 13.34 -44.03 15.16
CA PRO A 824 14.07 -45.06 14.45
C PRO A 824 13.66 -46.47 14.91
N TRP A 825 13.65 -47.44 14.01
CA TRP A 825 13.19 -48.79 14.32
C TRP A 825 14.01 -49.47 15.43
N TRP A 826 15.29 -49.14 15.60
CA TRP A 826 16.15 -49.65 16.67
C TRP A 826 15.82 -49.06 18.06
N GLU A 827 15.03 -48.00 18.15
CA GLU A 827 14.58 -47.43 19.41
C GLU A 827 13.23 -47.98 19.88
N THR A 828 12.56 -48.76 19.03
CA THR A 828 11.26 -49.37 19.36
C THR A 828 11.38 -50.39 20.48
N TRP A 829 10.31 -50.53 21.29
CA TRP A 829 10.31 -51.41 22.47
C TRP A 829 10.56 -52.88 22.11
N TRP A 830 10.01 -53.36 20.98
CA TRP A 830 10.19 -54.74 20.55
C TRP A 830 11.64 -55.00 20.11
N PHE A 831 12.29 -54.04 19.44
CA PHE A 831 13.69 -54.19 19.06
C PHE A 831 14.60 -54.14 20.29
N ARG A 832 14.37 -53.20 21.22
CA ARG A 832 15.10 -53.14 22.50
C ARG A 832 14.93 -54.43 23.30
N THR A 833 13.74 -55.03 23.27
CA THR A 833 13.45 -56.31 23.93
C THR A 833 14.16 -57.47 23.22
N MET A 834 14.12 -57.53 21.88
CA MET A 834 14.86 -58.53 21.11
C MET A 834 16.37 -58.42 21.33
N LEU A 835 16.92 -57.22 21.35
CA LEU A 835 18.33 -56.97 21.63
C LEU A 835 18.70 -57.42 23.04
N ALA A 836 17.88 -57.09 24.05
CA ALA A 836 18.08 -57.54 25.42
C ALA A 836 18.03 -59.07 25.55
N LEU A 837 17.06 -59.73 24.88
CA LEU A 837 16.97 -61.19 24.82
C LEU A 837 18.17 -61.83 24.12
N SER A 838 18.67 -61.21 23.04
CA SER A 838 19.87 -61.65 22.31
C SER A 838 21.11 -61.58 23.18
N ILE A 839 21.28 -60.49 23.93
CA ILE A 839 22.37 -60.31 24.90
C ILE A 839 22.26 -61.35 26.03
N LEU A 840 21.06 -61.58 26.57
CA LEU A 840 20.82 -62.59 27.59
C LEU A 840 21.16 -64.00 27.08
N MET A 841 20.77 -64.32 25.85
CA MET A 841 21.08 -65.60 25.21
C MET A 841 22.59 -65.78 25.01
N LEU A 842 23.31 -64.73 24.61
CA LEU A 842 24.77 -64.72 24.50
C LEU A 842 25.44 -64.93 25.87
N LEU A 843 24.95 -64.28 26.93
CA LEU A 843 25.46 -64.46 28.29
C LEU A 843 25.22 -65.88 28.82
N ILE A 844 24.02 -66.45 28.60
CA ILE A 844 23.69 -67.84 28.95
C ILE A 844 24.62 -68.80 28.20
N THR A 845 24.82 -68.58 26.90
CA THR A 845 25.68 -69.43 26.06
C THR A 845 27.14 -69.34 26.50
N ALA A 846 27.65 -68.14 26.79
CA ALA A 846 29.01 -67.93 27.31
C ALA A 846 29.20 -68.60 28.68
N HIS A 847 28.21 -68.49 29.57
CA HIS A 847 28.21 -69.16 30.87
C HIS A 847 28.21 -70.69 30.72
N TYR A 848 27.40 -71.23 29.82
CA TYR A 848 27.36 -72.66 29.51
C TYR A 848 28.70 -73.17 28.95
N ILE A 849 29.31 -72.44 28.03
CA ILE A 849 30.65 -72.74 27.49
C ILE A 849 31.70 -72.72 28.62
N ARG A 850 31.63 -71.74 29.54
CA ARG A 850 32.53 -71.64 30.69
C ARG A 850 32.40 -72.86 31.62
N ILE A 851 31.19 -73.27 31.99
CA ILE A 851 30.95 -74.49 32.79
C ILE A 851 31.49 -75.73 32.08
N ARG A 852 31.26 -75.86 30.76
CA ARG A 852 31.77 -77.00 29.98
C ARG A 852 33.30 -77.05 29.95
N ARG A 853 33.98 -75.89 29.91
CA ARG A 853 35.45 -75.79 30.02
C ARG A 853 35.95 -76.19 31.41
N PHE A 854 35.26 -75.78 32.48
CA PHE A 854 35.58 -76.21 33.85
C PHE A 854 35.40 -77.72 34.04
N ARG A 855 34.29 -78.31 33.58
CA ARG A 855 34.08 -79.76 33.63
C ARG A 855 35.16 -80.53 32.85
N LYS A 856 35.63 -80.00 31.72
CA LYS A 856 36.76 -80.59 30.98
C LYS A 856 38.08 -80.51 31.77
N HIS A 857 38.34 -79.42 32.49
CA HIS A 857 39.54 -79.29 33.34
C HIS A 857 39.49 -80.20 34.57
N GLU A 858 38.33 -80.37 35.21
CA GLU A 858 38.18 -81.33 36.33
C GLU A 858 38.40 -82.79 35.89
N ILE A 859 37.96 -83.16 34.68
CA ILE A 859 38.21 -84.50 34.12
C ILE A 859 39.69 -84.71 33.76
N LEU A 860 40.41 -83.65 33.39
CA LEU A 860 41.85 -83.69 33.12
C LEU A 860 42.72 -83.69 34.39
N LEU A 861 42.21 -83.19 35.52
CA LEU A 861 42.89 -83.25 36.83
C LEU A 861 42.61 -84.55 37.61
N LYS A 862 41.63 -85.36 37.17
CA LYS A 862 41.30 -86.68 37.73
C LYS A 862 41.83 -87.86 36.90
N LYS A 863 42.62 -87.60 35.86
CA LYS A 863 43.49 -88.54 35.18
C LYS A 863 44.92 -88.22 35.54
#